data_AF-A0A960R0A1-F1
#
_entry.id   AF-A0A960R0A1-F1
#
_cell.length_a   1.000
_cell.length_b   1.000
_cell.length_c   1.000
_cell.angle_alpha   90.00
_cell.angle_beta   90.00
_cell.angle_gamma   90.00
#
_symmetry.space_group_name_H-M   'P 1'
#
loop_
_entity.id
_entity.type
_entity.pdbx_description
1 polymer ?
#
loop_
_entity_poly.entity_id
_entity_poly.type
_entity_poly.pdbx_seq_one_letter_code
_entity_poly.pdbx_strand_id
1 'polypeptide(L)'
;MGKSESRETLLGDFSFEIQTFEGASSALASFQTKEFQERNLHDKGDFISQTLADLILKAQEPAFLLDAIVDFIAQVNHQNVAPHYTLSSFELWLNQFSTLSDEDTYKIRGKIAGKWIPRDTYQLYFPIGMGKSYPGTHFVTAHSSPDLDTTVASFWGWVDAFAAQVSEGLHIWNVPGGPPASQVEIGLLFEDLFGKHVFDVLAKTRLSLTLTSLDLMTQQGMVRKHTDDLALSFDHERLRNAVVLTDKQGYYLGDWRTIDVEGVRQIIMGLNNCLMWFESNLHVQLVSCFAEKKVTAERVLTFVRSLLEIKMIECEPAKKLPKEELKFLGDYLTKVLGVPGGMDANFETFALAIEKTGAVNFTQIVTWLRSLLKSELFANGGALTENRPQIFSQLEVFFKMVSDAFGAIRLYVDSLNIAFRIKTEVFGFSPQSLSHRTDIEEIRAKIGNYSYLTVNQTDAEGRQVPVGVVHAHDLQKETLGTVTLRDFCNREEMKIPSYLQIISVIDHHKSSLLTEAPPKAIISDAQSSNAIVAELAFKVNDRYGLGGMTEKEIDAQLKEMPSKLQSAEEIRIYQRLLQKKKVLSQSCTHYVSPKREKIEYLHFIYAILDDTDLLTKVSRIDIECMASLLNRLKSLMLKKEVEIVHFDDIDEDKEFTTKAAQRLLQNEDFYSLYSKVYTHKEQGVDDNINKCLKGESSNVFIDTKILSYCNRVGQTKIFAKNYPTFQKAASELRKKWVDKALSIYANNGEIILHLHAISTIASAEQLYKGDKANYDHKDEMWFWIPETELALEKLKLFLNGFKGSKATQRLSFEVEFLGPNAKELSQAFKESFLPINHILPKEPSKGLPIAVLRYNAGGLNSRKAMIAPYLPRLAE
;
A
#
# COMPACT_ATOMS: atom_id res chain seq x y z
N MET A 1 34.75 -10.45 48.92
CA MET A 1 33.74 -10.49 47.85
C MET A 1 33.22 -9.07 47.66
N GLY A 2 33.80 -8.35 46.71
CA GLY A 2 33.37 -6.98 46.39
C GLY A 2 31.96 -7.02 45.81
N LYS A 3 31.09 -6.13 46.30
CA LYS A 3 29.81 -5.82 45.66
C LYS A 3 30.13 -5.34 44.25
N SER A 4 29.72 -6.07 43.22
CA SER A 4 29.74 -5.51 41.86
C SER A 4 28.75 -4.36 41.86
N GLU A 5 29.24 -3.13 41.74
CA GLU A 5 28.41 -1.98 41.41
C GLU A 5 27.62 -2.34 40.14
N SER A 6 26.30 -2.32 40.23
CA SER A 6 25.44 -2.53 39.07
C SER A 6 25.73 -1.40 38.08
N ARG A 7 26.33 -1.73 36.94
CA ARG A 7 26.59 -0.79 35.85
C ARG A 7 25.29 -0.05 35.51
N GLU A 8 25.34 1.27 35.49
CA GLU A 8 24.18 2.10 35.13
C GLU A 8 23.73 1.79 33.71
N THR A 9 22.43 1.57 33.52
CA THR A 9 21.86 1.25 32.20
C THR A 9 21.92 2.49 31.31
N LEU A 10 22.60 2.39 30.17
CA LEU A 10 22.69 3.47 29.20
C LEU A 10 21.58 3.36 28.15
N LEU A 11 21.24 4.47 27.49
CA LEU A 11 20.23 4.50 26.42
C LEU A 11 20.51 3.49 25.32
N GLY A 12 21.78 3.29 25.00
CA GLY A 12 22.28 2.33 24.04
C GLY A 12 22.04 0.89 24.43
N ASP A 13 21.83 0.54 25.70
CA ASP A 13 21.64 -0.84 26.16
C ASP A 13 20.23 -1.39 25.87
N PHE A 14 19.52 -0.81 24.90
CA PHE A 14 18.24 -1.34 24.45
C PHE A 14 18.43 -2.71 23.77
N SER A 15 17.52 -3.61 24.10
CA SER A 15 17.17 -4.79 23.31
C SER A 15 15.69 -4.71 22.99
N PHE A 16 15.33 -5.26 21.84
CA PHE A 16 13.95 -5.39 21.42
C PHE A 16 13.64 -6.87 21.24
N GLU A 17 12.57 -7.30 21.88
CA GLU A 17 12.01 -8.63 21.69
C GLU A 17 10.78 -8.45 20.81
N ILE A 18 10.78 -9.13 19.66
CA ILE A 18 9.61 -9.18 18.77
C ILE A 18 8.47 -9.80 19.57
N GLN A 19 7.39 -9.07 19.72
CA GLN A 19 6.21 -9.58 20.41
C GLN A 19 5.43 -10.51 19.48
N THR A 20 4.85 -11.56 20.06
CA THR A 20 3.90 -12.44 19.40
C THR A 20 2.58 -12.37 20.16
N PHE A 21 1.44 -12.46 19.48
CA PHE A 21 0.15 -12.48 20.18
C PHE A 21 0.04 -13.65 21.16
N GLU A 22 -0.52 -13.39 22.34
CA GLU A 22 -0.95 -14.46 23.23
C GLU A 22 -2.05 -15.29 22.53
N GLY A 23 -1.80 -16.60 22.37
CA GLY A 23 -2.69 -17.49 21.61
C GLY A 23 -2.44 -17.55 20.10
N ALA A 24 -1.41 -16.87 19.57
CA ALA A 24 -1.04 -16.92 18.15
C ALA A 24 -0.86 -18.36 17.64
N SER A 25 -0.15 -19.21 18.39
CA SER A 25 0.10 -20.61 17.99
C SER A 25 -1.19 -21.42 17.86
N SER A 26 -2.17 -21.18 18.75
CA SER A 26 -3.49 -21.84 18.69
C SER A 26 -4.30 -21.34 17.49
N ALA A 27 -4.29 -20.03 17.26
CA ALA A 27 -4.93 -19.41 16.09
C ALA A 27 -4.35 -19.96 14.78
N LEU A 28 -3.02 -20.01 14.66
CA LEU A 28 -2.34 -20.52 13.47
C LEU A 28 -2.58 -22.02 13.26
N ALA A 29 -2.65 -22.82 14.32
CA ALA A 29 -3.00 -24.23 14.22
C ALA A 29 -4.43 -24.44 13.67
N SER A 30 -5.36 -23.53 13.95
CA SER A 30 -6.72 -23.60 13.42
C SER A 30 -6.77 -23.49 11.88
N PHE A 31 -5.81 -22.79 11.27
CA PHE A 31 -5.70 -22.66 9.80
C PHE A 31 -5.22 -23.95 9.13
N GLN A 32 -4.74 -24.94 9.88
CA GLN A 32 -4.33 -26.25 9.36
C GLN A 32 -5.47 -27.28 9.39
N THR A 33 -6.64 -26.91 9.91
CA THR A 33 -7.80 -27.80 9.94
C THR A 33 -8.35 -28.06 8.54
N LYS A 34 -8.90 -29.26 8.31
CA LYS A 34 -9.52 -29.62 7.03
C LYS A 34 -10.66 -28.67 6.66
N GLU A 35 -11.49 -28.30 7.65
CA GLU A 35 -12.60 -27.36 7.47
C GLU A 35 -12.12 -26.00 6.95
N PHE A 36 -11.02 -25.46 7.50
CA PHE A 36 -10.45 -24.22 7.01
C PHE A 36 -9.86 -24.37 5.60
N GLN A 37 -9.15 -25.48 5.34
CA GLN A 37 -8.49 -25.69 4.05
C GLN A 37 -9.46 -25.82 2.87
N GLU A 38 -10.67 -26.33 3.12
CA GLU A 38 -11.75 -26.46 2.14
C GLU A 38 -12.46 -25.13 1.81
N ARG A 39 -12.21 -24.06 2.58
CA ARG A 39 -12.77 -22.72 2.30
C ARG A 39 -12.14 -22.09 1.06
N ASN A 40 -12.91 -21.24 0.36
CA ASN A 40 -12.38 -20.43 -0.72
C ASN A 40 -11.43 -19.34 -0.17
N LEU A 41 -10.68 -18.68 -1.06
CA LEU A 41 -9.67 -17.70 -0.65
C LEU A 41 -10.26 -16.48 0.09
N HIS A 42 -11.47 -16.07 -0.26
CA HIS A 42 -12.15 -14.94 0.38
C HIS A 42 -12.53 -15.28 1.82
N ASP A 43 -13.17 -16.44 2.03
CA ASP A 43 -13.58 -16.92 3.36
C ASP A 43 -12.37 -17.22 4.26
N LYS A 44 -11.25 -17.65 3.68
CA LYS A 44 -9.97 -17.78 4.40
C LYS A 44 -9.47 -16.42 4.86
N GLY A 45 -9.48 -15.42 3.97
CA GLY A 45 -9.08 -14.05 4.29
C GLY A 45 -9.94 -13.42 5.39
N ASP A 46 -11.26 -13.60 5.31
CA ASP A 46 -12.23 -13.15 6.32
C ASP A 46 -11.94 -13.78 7.69
N PHE A 47 -11.78 -15.11 7.74
CA PHE A 47 -11.49 -15.84 8.98
C PHE A 47 -10.15 -15.43 9.60
N ILE A 48 -9.09 -15.28 8.80
CA ILE A 48 -7.78 -14.80 9.27
C ILE A 48 -7.91 -13.37 9.84
N SER A 49 -8.64 -12.49 9.14
CA SER A 49 -8.82 -11.10 9.55
C SER A 49 -9.61 -10.99 10.85
N GLN A 50 -10.71 -11.73 10.98
CA GLN A 50 -11.49 -11.79 12.22
C GLN A 50 -10.65 -12.32 13.38
N THR A 51 -9.86 -13.38 13.15
CA THR A 51 -8.96 -13.94 14.16
C THR A 51 -7.93 -12.90 14.61
N LEU A 52 -7.35 -12.13 13.69
CA LEU A 52 -6.41 -11.07 14.01
C LEU A 52 -7.08 -9.93 14.80
N ALA A 53 -8.28 -9.52 14.42
CA ALA A 53 -9.05 -8.51 15.14
C ALA A 53 -9.33 -8.93 16.59
N ASP A 54 -9.72 -10.19 16.80
CA ASP A 54 -9.98 -10.75 18.14
C ASP A 54 -8.72 -10.74 19.02
N LEU A 55 -7.55 -11.09 18.45
CA LEU A 55 -6.27 -11.04 19.16
C LEU A 55 -5.90 -9.61 19.57
N ILE A 56 -6.11 -8.64 18.67
CA ILE A 56 -5.87 -7.21 18.94
C ILE A 56 -6.81 -6.69 20.04
N LEU A 57 -8.09 -7.02 19.97
CA LEU A 57 -9.08 -6.58 20.95
C LEU A 57 -8.78 -7.15 22.35
N LYS A 58 -8.31 -8.39 22.45
CA LYS A 58 -7.93 -9.05 23.71
C LYS A 58 -6.64 -8.49 24.34
N ALA A 59 -5.75 -7.87 23.55
CA ALA A 59 -4.49 -7.36 24.06
C ALA A 59 -4.70 -6.28 25.14
N GLN A 60 -3.90 -6.34 26.21
CA GLN A 60 -3.99 -5.39 27.33
C GLN A 60 -3.51 -4.00 26.93
N GLU A 61 -4.20 -2.97 27.45
CA GLU A 61 -3.87 -1.57 27.23
C GLU A 61 -3.00 -1.01 28.37
N PRO A 62 -2.08 -0.07 28.10
CA PRO A 62 -1.76 0.51 26.78
C PRO A 62 -1.00 -0.46 25.87
N ALA A 63 -1.45 -0.63 24.63
CA ALA A 63 -0.88 -1.59 23.68
C ALA A 63 -0.08 -0.88 22.58
N PHE A 64 0.94 -1.53 22.02
CA PHE A 64 1.55 -1.19 20.72
C PHE A 64 1.88 -2.50 20.01
N LEU A 65 1.09 -2.86 19.00
CA LEU A 65 1.02 -4.24 18.47
C LEU A 65 1.56 -4.38 17.04
N LEU A 66 2.21 -3.35 16.50
CA LEU A 66 2.66 -3.36 15.10
C LEU A 66 3.64 -4.52 14.82
N ASP A 67 4.58 -4.80 15.71
CA ASP A 67 5.51 -5.94 15.60
C ASP A 67 4.79 -7.29 15.70
N ALA A 68 3.84 -7.43 16.63
CA ALA A 68 3.03 -8.66 16.74
C ALA A 68 2.17 -8.93 15.50
N ILE A 69 1.73 -7.88 14.82
CA ILE A 69 0.98 -8.00 13.55
C ILE A 69 1.90 -8.41 12.41
N VAL A 70 3.09 -7.80 12.31
CA VAL A 70 4.06 -8.18 11.29
C VAL A 70 4.44 -9.65 11.47
N ASP A 71 4.71 -10.10 12.70
CA ASP A 71 4.99 -11.49 13.01
C ASP A 71 3.82 -12.43 12.63
N PHE A 72 2.59 -12.10 13.05
CA PHE A 72 1.41 -12.92 12.72
C PHE A 72 1.21 -13.06 11.20
N ILE A 73 1.27 -11.95 10.47
CA ILE A 73 1.09 -11.95 9.01
C ILE A 73 2.24 -12.70 8.32
N ALA A 74 3.48 -12.54 8.79
CA ALA A 74 4.62 -13.29 8.28
C ALA A 74 4.42 -14.81 8.45
N GLN A 75 3.89 -15.26 9.59
CA GLN A 75 3.60 -16.67 9.85
C GLN A 75 2.44 -17.19 8.97
N VAL A 76 1.38 -16.40 8.77
CA VAL A 76 0.30 -16.71 7.82
C VAL A 76 0.84 -16.91 6.40
N ASN A 77 1.69 -16.01 5.93
CA ASN A 77 2.31 -16.09 4.62
C ASN A 77 3.28 -17.27 4.52
N HIS A 78 4.06 -17.56 5.57
CA HIS A 78 4.99 -18.69 5.60
C HIS A 78 4.26 -20.04 5.50
N GLN A 79 3.09 -20.16 6.12
CA GLN A 79 2.23 -21.35 6.00
C GLN A 79 1.46 -21.42 4.67
N ASN A 80 1.55 -20.38 3.84
CA ASN A 80 0.87 -20.26 2.55
C ASN A 80 -0.65 -20.51 2.62
N VAL A 81 -1.28 -20.17 3.75
CA VAL A 81 -2.72 -20.39 3.97
C VAL A 81 -3.59 -19.35 3.24
N ALA A 82 -3.07 -18.12 3.09
CA ALA A 82 -3.63 -17.06 2.27
C ALA A 82 -2.47 -16.30 1.59
N PRO A 83 -2.14 -16.63 0.33
CA PRO A 83 -0.99 -16.05 -0.34
C PRO A 83 -1.10 -14.53 -0.44
N HIS A 84 0.00 -13.83 -0.13
CA HIS A 84 0.11 -12.37 -0.20
C HIS A 84 -0.84 -11.59 0.72
N TYR A 85 -1.19 -12.16 1.88
CA TYR A 85 -1.93 -11.42 2.91
C TYR A 85 -1.02 -10.34 3.52
N THR A 86 -1.46 -9.09 3.52
CA THR A 86 -0.69 -7.94 4.05
C THR A 86 -1.52 -7.13 5.05
N LEU A 87 -0.93 -6.13 5.69
CA LEU A 87 -1.70 -5.23 6.55
C LEU A 87 -2.80 -4.50 5.77
N SER A 88 -2.55 -4.15 4.50
CA SER A 88 -3.59 -3.59 3.61
C SER A 88 -4.76 -4.56 3.38
N SER A 89 -4.53 -5.87 3.37
CA SER A 89 -5.61 -6.87 3.29
C SER A 89 -6.48 -6.83 4.55
N PHE A 90 -5.86 -6.75 5.73
CA PHE A 90 -6.57 -6.60 6.99
C PHE A 90 -7.31 -5.27 7.10
N GLU A 91 -6.70 -4.17 6.67
CA GLU A 91 -7.33 -2.85 6.66
C GLU A 91 -8.53 -2.81 5.71
N LEU A 92 -8.41 -3.41 4.52
CA LEU A 92 -9.53 -3.55 3.60
C LEU A 92 -10.67 -4.34 4.24
N TRP A 93 -10.34 -5.44 4.93
CA TRP A 93 -11.31 -6.21 5.70
C TRP A 93 -12.01 -5.35 6.75
N LEU A 94 -11.26 -4.61 7.56
CA LEU A 94 -11.81 -3.68 8.56
C LEU A 94 -12.79 -2.69 7.93
N ASN A 95 -12.40 -2.06 6.83
CA ASN A 95 -13.18 -0.99 6.21
C ASN A 95 -14.41 -1.46 5.43
N GLN A 96 -14.36 -2.65 4.81
CA GLN A 96 -15.36 -3.08 3.82
C GLN A 96 -16.14 -4.34 4.21
N PHE A 97 -15.60 -5.18 5.08
CA PHE A 97 -16.14 -6.52 5.35
C PHE A 97 -16.47 -6.77 6.82
N SER A 98 -15.78 -6.10 7.73
CA SER A 98 -16.02 -6.28 9.16
C SER A 98 -17.41 -5.75 9.57
N THR A 99 -18.03 -6.40 10.54
CA THR A 99 -19.28 -5.93 11.17
C THR A 99 -19.00 -5.11 12.42
N LEU A 100 -17.77 -4.61 12.57
CA LEU A 100 -17.33 -3.85 13.74
C LEU A 100 -17.88 -2.42 13.69
N SER A 101 -18.05 -1.82 14.86
CA SER A 101 -18.41 -0.40 14.94
C SER A 101 -17.23 0.49 14.53
N ASP A 102 -17.51 1.76 14.18
CA ASP A 102 -16.46 2.76 13.92
C ASP A 102 -15.54 2.93 15.14
N GLU A 103 -16.09 2.86 16.35
CA GLU A 103 -15.33 2.95 17.60
C GLU A 103 -14.40 1.75 17.79
N ASP A 104 -14.89 0.53 17.55
CA ASP A 104 -14.07 -0.69 17.64
C ASP A 104 -12.96 -0.69 16.59
N THR A 105 -13.27 -0.25 15.36
CA THR A 105 -12.30 -0.11 14.28
C THR A 105 -11.23 0.91 14.62
N TYR A 106 -11.62 2.07 15.14
CA TYR A 106 -10.70 3.09 15.61
C TYR A 106 -9.84 2.58 16.78
N LYS A 107 -10.42 1.79 17.70
CA LYS A 107 -9.72 1.20 18.83
C LYS A 107 -8.69 0.16 18.41
N ILE A 108 -9.03 -0.70 17.45
CA ILE A 108 -8.09 -1.62 16.81
C ILE A 108 -6.92 -0.82 16.23
N ARG A 109 -7.17 0.18 15.39
CA ARG A 109 -6.13 1.05 14.81
C ARG A 109 -5.25 1.70 15.88
N GLY A 110 -5.85 2.19 16.97
CA GLY A 110 -5.15 2.77 18.12
C GLY A 110 -4.21 1.80 18.82
N LYS A 111 -4.63 0.54 19.05
CA LYS A 111 -3.77 -0.51 19.64
C LYS A 111 -2.63 -0.93 18.73
N ILE A 112 -2.86 -0.99 17.41
CA ILE A 112 -1.84 -1.30 16.41
C ILE A 112 -0.77 -0.22 16.41
N ALA A 113 -1.19 1.04 16.28
CA ALA A 113 -0.31 2.20 16.21
C ALA A 113 0.32 2.57 17.57
N GLY A 114 -0.29 2.15 18.66
CA GLY A 114 0.13 2.45 20.02
C GLY A 114 -0.26 3.84 20.50
N LYS A 115 -1.26 4.45 19.86
CA LYS A 115 -1.79 5.79 20.16
C LYS A 115 -3.32 5.75 20.10
N TRP A 116 -3.96 5.52 21.26
CA TRP A 116 -5.41 5.64 21.42
C TRP A 116 -5.73 7.03 21.96
N ILE A 117 -5.94 7.99 21.07
CA ILE A 117 -6.16 9.41 21.39
C ILE A 117 -7.40 9.94 20.67
N PRO A 118 -7.99 11.09 21.05
CA PRO A 118 -9.07 11.68 20.29
C PRO A 118 -8.62 11.98 18.86
N ARG A 119 -9.43 11.59 17.86
CA ARG A 119 -9.08 11.71 16.43
C ARG A 119 -8.67 13.13 16.03
N ASP A 120 -9.37 14.14 16.54
CA ASP A 120 -9.07 15.56 16.29
C ASP A 120 -7.66 15.98 16.74
N THR A 121 -7.01 15.23 17.64
CA THR A 121 -5.62 15.49 18.04
C THR A 121 -4.66 15.35 16.86
N TYR A 122 -4.95 14.40 15.95
CA TYR A 122 -4.16 14.21 14.74
C TYR A 122 -4.28 15.38 13.75
N GLN A 123 -5.12 16.40 14.04
CA GLN A 123 -5.12 17.66 13.31
C GLN A 123 -3.74 18.36 13.32
N LEU A 124 -2.90 18.02 14.29
CA LEU A 124 -1.52 18.46 14.34
C LEU A 124 -0.70 18.02 13.11
N TYR A 125 -1.04 16.87 12.53
CA TYR A 125 -0.35 16.27 11.38
C TYR A 125 -1.15 16.38 10.08
N PHE A 126 -2.48 16.23 10.15
CA PHE A 126 -3.36 16.14 8.99
C PHE A 126 -4.52 17.13 9.09
N PRO A 127 -5.03 17.70 8.00
CA PRO A 127 -6.17 18.62 8.04
C PRO A 127 -7.51 17.87 8.20
N ILE A 128 -7.71 17.20 9.33
CA ILE A 128 -8.86 16.30 9.61
C ILE A 128 -9.76 16.72 10.78
N GLY A 129 -9.58 17.93 11.31
CA GLY A 129 -10.37 18.43 12.43
C GLY A 129 -11.87 18.49 12.14
N MET A 130 -12.69 18.59 13.19
CA MET A 130 -14.15 18.59 13.11
C MET A 130 -14.72 17.30 12.50
N GLY A 131 -14.07 16.15 12.75
CA GLY A 131 -14.53 14.86 12.25
C GLY A 131 -14.37 14.65 10.74
N LYS A 132 -13.59 15.48 10.03
CA LYS A 132 -13.39 15.36 8.59
C LYS A 132 -12.64 14.07 8.22
N SER A 133 -13.17 13.29 7.28
CA SER A 133 -12.49 12.18 6.61
C SER A 133 -12.33 12.48 5.12
N TYR A 134 -11.21 12.06 4.51
CA TYR A 134 -10.98 12.22 3.07
C TYR A 134 -11.50 10.98 2.30
N PRO A 135 -12.09 11.16 1.11
CA PRO A 135 -12.53 10.03 0.30
C PRO A 135 -11.34 9.28 -0.30
N GLY A 136 -11.53 7.98 -0.54
CA GLY A 136 -10.57 7.13 -1.23
C GLY A 136 -9.33 6.77 -0.40
N THR A 137 -8.29 6.30 -1.08
CA THR A 137 -7.05 5.82 -0.44
C THR A 137 -6.10 6.97 -0.11
N HIS A 138 -5.45 6.88 1.05
CA HIS A 138 -4.42 7.82 1.51
C HIS A 138 -3.02 7.21 1.38
N PHE A 139 -2.13 7.89 0.68
CA PHE A 139 -0.72 7.51 0.55
C PHE A 139 0.15 8.34 1.48
N VAL A 140 1.09 7.69 2.16
CA VAL A 140 2.25 8.36 2.75
C VAL A 140 3.48 7.78 2.08
N THR A 141 4.23 8.61 1.36
CA THR A 141 5.34 8.13 0.53
C THR A 141 6.67 8.69 1.01
N ALA A 142 7.70 7.83 1.04
CA ALA A 142 9.08 8.26 1.09
C ALA A 142 9.49 8.87 -0.26
N HIS A 143 10.68 9.48 -0.29
CA HIS A 143 11.26 10.09 -1.49
C HIS A 143 11.53 9.04 -2.59
N SER A 144 11.68 9.48 -3.85
CA SER A 144 11.91 8.59 -5.01
C SER A 144 13.20 7.77 -4.92
N SER A 145 14.16 8.25 -4.13
CA SER A 145 15.36 7.53 -3.71
C SER A 145 15.37 7.53 -2.18
N PRO A 146 14.69 6.58 -1.52
CA PRO A 146 14.58 6.55 -0.07
C PRO A 146 15.95 6.41 0.59
N ASP A 147 16.12 7.14 1.69
CA ASP A 147 17.20 7.01 2.67
C ASP A 147 16.59 6.86 4.07
N LEU A 148 17.40 6.86 5.12
CA LEU A 148 16.91 6.63 6.48
C LEU A 148 15.95 7.74 6.93
N ASP A 149 16.29 9.01 6.64
CA ASP A 149 15.49 10.16 7.06
C ASP A 149 14.07 10.12 6.46
N THR A 150 13.99 10.01 5.13
CA THR A 150 12.72 9.94 4.40
C THR A 150 11.92 8.68 4.74
N THR A 151 12.59 7.55 5.00
CA THR A 151 11.94 6.29 5.39
C THR A 151 11.32 6.40 6.77
N VAL A 152 12.05 6.93 7.75
CA VAL A 152 11.55 7.10 9.12
C VAL A 152 10.42 8.12 9.18
N ALA A 153 10.58 9.27 8.53
CA ALA A 153 9.57 10.33 8.55
C ALA A 153 8.26 9.87 7.90
N SER A 154 8.36 9.21 6.74
CA SER A 154 7.18 8.65 6.05
C SER A 154 6.56 7.48 6.80
N PHE A 155 7.35 6.62 7.46
CA PHE A 155 6.84 5.52 8.28
C PHE A 155 5.96 6.04 9.41
N TRP A 156 6.45 6.96 10.24
CA TRP A 156 5.64 7.50 11.33
C TRP A 156 4.47 8.36 10.85
N GLY A 157 4.65 9.06 9.72
CA GLY A 157 3.54 9.69 9.02
C GLY A 157 2.44 8.69 8.63
N TRP A 158 2.82 7.51 8.14
CA TRP A 158 1.86 6.44 7.82
C TRP A 158 1.22 5.84 9.06
N VAL A 159 1.99 5.51 10.11
CA VAL A 159 1.41 4.90 11.31
C VAL A 159 0.40 5.85 11.95
N ASP A 160 0.70 7.15 12.01
CA ASP A 160 -0.22 8.15 12.56
C ASP A 160 -1.43 8.38 11.62
N ALA A 161 -1.24 8.31 10.29
CA ALA A 161 -2.36 8.40 9.34
C ALA A 161 -3.32 7.21 9.46
N PHE A 162 -2.76 5.99 9.56
CA PHE A 162 -3.51 4.74 9.78
C PHE A 162 -4.26 4.76 11.11
N ALA A 163 -3.62 5.24 12.18
CA ALA A 163 -4.22 5.39 13.49
C ALA A 163 -5.39 6.37 13.48
N ALA A 164 -5.20 7.53 12.82
CA ALA A 164 -6.20 8.57 12.74
C ALA A 164 -7.36 8.26 11.79
N GLN A 165 -7.22 7.25 10.92
CA GLN A 165 -8.13 7.00 9.80
C GLN A 165 -8.36 8.31 9.03
N VAL A 166 -7.29 8.83 8.42
CA VAL A 166 -7.30 10.09 7.66
C VAL A 166 -8.29 10.02 6.49
N SER A 167 -8.42 8.84 5.87
CA SER A 167 -9.35 8.59 4.77
C SER A 167 -10.26 7.39 4.99
N GLU A 168 -11.32 7.31 4.20
CA GLU A 168 -12.28 6.18 4.16
C GLU A 168 -11.70 4.91 3.51
N GLY A 169 -10.73 5.06 2.60
CA GLY A 169 -10.04 3.96 1.94
C GLY A 169 -8.83 3.43 2.73
N LEU A 170 -7.87 2.87 1.99
CA LEU A 170 -6.66 2.29 2.58
C LEU A 170 -5.64 3.35 2.97
N HIS A 171 -4.77 3.05 3.93
CA HIS A 171 -3.61 3.86 4.28
C HIS A 171 -2.33 3.13 3.83
N ILE A 172 -1.72 3.63 2.77
CA ILE A 172 -0.60 2.96 2.12
C ILE A 172 0.69 3.69 2.45
N TRP A 173 1.61 2.99 3.11
CA TRP A 173 3.01 3.39 3.16
C TRP A 173 3.71 2.98 1.88
N ASN A 174 4.20 3.95 1.12
CA ASN A 174 4.95 3.70 -0.11
C ASN A 174 6.43 4.04 0.09
N VAL A 175 7.31 3.07 -0.16
CA VAL A 175 8.76 3.21 -0.14
C VAL A 175 9.28 2.89 -1.55
N PRO A 176 9.35 3.88 -2.46
CA PRO A 176 9.70 3.66 -3.87
C PRO A 176 10.98 2.85 -4.05
N GLY A 177 10.90 1.72 -4.76
CA GLY A 177 12.06 0.86 -4.99
C GLY A 177 12.48 -0.03 -3.80
N GLY A 178 11.80 0.09 -2.65
CA GLY A 178 12.08 -0.67 -1.44
C GLY A 178 13.00 0.05 -0.44
N PRO A 179 13.23 -0.55 0.74
CA PRO A 179 14.12 0.03 1.73
C PRO A 179 15.55 0.21 1.20
N PRO A 180 16.30 1.22 1.68
CA PRO A 180 17.67 1.46 1.23
C PRO A 180 18.60 0.31 1.64
N ALA A 181 18.82 -0.64 0.71
CA ALA A 181 19.59 -1.86 0.94
C ALA A 181 21.05 -1.63 1.37
N SER A 182 21.57 -0.41 1.20
CA SER A 182 22.92 -0.04 1.59
C SER A 182 23.08 0.47 3.01
N GLN A 183 21.99 0.77 3.71
CA GLN A 183 22.00 1.34 5.06
C GLN A 183 21.82 0.25 6.11
N VAL A 184 22.85 0.06 6.95
CA VAL A 184 22.85 -0.94 8.04
C VAL A 184 21.80 -0.63 9.10
N GLU A 185 21.42 0.65 9.21
CA GLU A 185 20.42 1.16 10.13
C GLU A 185 19.02 0.60 9.85
N ILE A 186 18.69 0.24 8.61
CA ILE A 186 17.38 -0.36 8.29
C ILE A 186 17.21 -1.69 9.01
N GLY A 187 18.25 -2.55 9.02
CA GLY A 187 18.20 -3.81 9.76
C GLY A 187 17.97 -3.57 11.26
N LEU A 188 18.76 -2.66 11.84
CA LEU A 188 18.68 -2.33 13.27
C LEU A 188 17.35 -1.69 13.69
N LEU A 189 16.79 -0.82 12.85
CA LEU A 189 15.64 0.03 13.20
C LEU A 189 14.31 -0.52 12.70
N PHE A 190 14.29 -1.40 11.71
CA PHE A 190 13.05 -1.96 11.20
C PHE A 190 13.01 -3.47 11.38
N GLU A 191 14.03 -4.20 10.93
CA GLU A 191 14.00 -5.67 10.96
C GLU A 191 14.14 -6.24 12.38
N ASP A 192 15.07 -5.72 13.18
CA ASP A 192 15.25 -6.13 14.57
C ASP A 192 14.07 -5.69 15.46
N LEU A 193 13.38 -4.62 15.07
CA LEU A 193 12.28 -4.01 15.83
C LEU A 193 10.92 -4.64 15.53
N PHE A 194 10.60 -4.82 14.25
CA PHE A 194 9.28 -5.27 13.80
C PHE A 194 9.33 -6.65 13.13
N GLY A 195 10.51 -7.20 12.88
CA GLY A 195 10.72 -8.46 12.18
C GLY A 195 11.19 -8.28 10.73
N LYS A 196 11.87 -9.32 10.20
CA LYS A 196 12.49 -9.33 8.86
C LYS A 196 11.53 -9.06 7.70
N HIS A 197 10.23 -9.27 7.90
CA HIS A 197 9.20 -9.11 6.88
C HIS A 197 8.43 -7.78 7.00
N VAL A 198 8.91 -6.83 7.81
CA VAL A 198 8.22 -5.54 8.03
C VAL A 198 7.90 -4.80 6.74
N PHE A 199 8.84 -4.71 5.79
CA PHE A 199 8.59 -4.04 4.52
C PHE A 199 7.65 -4.84 3.61
N ASP A 200 7.73 -6.18 3.61
CA ASP A 200 6.84 -7.04 2.83
C ASP A 200 5.38 -6.94 3.29
N VAL A 201 5.18 -6.79 4.61
CA VAL A 201 3.86 -6.76 5.25
C VAL A 201 3.23 -5.38 5.21
N LEU A 202 4.03 -4.32 5.39
CA LEU A 202 3.53 -2.95 5.60
C LEU A 202 3.66 -2.05 4.36
N ALA A 203 4.73 -2.18 3.58
CA ALA A 203 5.06 -1.20 2.54
C ALA A 203 4.62 -1.65 1.14
N LYS A 204 4.36 -0.67 0.27
CA LYS A 204 4.37 -0.83 -1.18
C LYS A 204 5.65 -0.22 -1.75
N THR A 205 6.19 -0.80 -2.81
CA THR A 205 7.47 -0.36 -3.41
C THR A 205 7.30 0.29 -4.78
N ARG A 206 6.13 0.91 -5.02
CA ARG A 206 5.77 1.46 -6.33
C ARG A 206 6.59 2.73 -6.59
N LEU A 207 7.18 2.82 -7.79
CA LEU A 207 7.91 4.01 -8.25
C LEU A 207 6.98 5.18 -8.62
N SER A 208 5.70 4.89 -8.86
CA SER A 208 4.66 5.88 -9.13
C SER A 208 3.41 5.54 -8.34
N LEU A 209 2.77 6.54 -7.77
CA LEU A 209 1.51 6.37 -7.06
C LEU A 209 0.37 6.20 -8.07
N THR A 210 -0.32 5.07 -8.03
CA THR A 210 -1.50 4.81 -8.86
C THR A 210 -2.58 4.15 -8.02
N LEU A 211 -3.83 4.43 -8.37
CA LEU A 211 -4.99 3.75 -7.78
C LEU A 211 -5.33 2.52 -8.63
N THR A 212 -5.72 1.46 -7.94
CA THR A 212 -6.22 0.21 -8.50
C THR A 212 -7.68 0.02 -8.14
N SER A 213 -8.33 -0.97 -8.74
CA SER A 213 -9.72 -1.30 -8.44
C SER A 213 -9.93 -1.61 -6.95
N LEU A 214 -8.95 -2.22 -6.28
CA LEU A 214 -9.00 -2.47 -4.84
C LEU A 214 -9.01 -1.17 -4.00
N ASP A 215 -8.38 -0.11 -4.49
CA ASP A 215 -8.28 1.18 -3.79
C ASP A 215 -9.56 2.02 -3.91
N LEU A 216 -10.43 1.68 -4.87
CA LEU A 216 -11.64 2.42 -5.26
C LEU A 216 -12.94 1.65 -4.98
N MET A 217 -12.86 0.34 -4.78
CA MET A 217 -14.05 -0.48 -4.62
C MET A 217 -14.75 -0.22 -3.29
N THR A 218 -16.06 -0.49 -3.27
CA THR A 218 -16.88 -0.50 -2.07
C THR A 218 -17.79 -1.72 -2.04
N GLN A 219 -18.11 -2.20 -0.84
CA GLN A 219 -19.20 -3.15 -0.60
C GLN A 219 -20.54 -2.42 -0.43
N GLN A 220 -20.53 -1.12 -0.14
CA GLN A 220 -21.73 -0.34 0.07
C GLN A 220 -22.57 -0.29 -1.22
N GLY A 221 -23.84 -0.68 -1.11
CA GLY A 221 -24.73 -0.76 -2.25
C GLY A 221 -24.51 -1.98 -3.14
N MET A 222 -23.55 -2.87 -2.87
CA MET A 222 -23.41 -4.13 -3.60
C MET A 222 -24.43 -5.15 -3.08
N VAL A 223 -25.18 -5.79 -3.99
CA VAL A 223 -26.14 -6.86 -3.67
C VAL A 223 -25.83 -8.08 -4.51
N ARG A 224 -25.49 -9.19 -3.84
CA ARG A 224 -25.28 -10.49 -4.50
C ARG A 224 -26.62 -11.19 -4.71
N LYS A 225 -26.85 -11.75 -5.90
CA LYS A 225 -28.07 -12.48 -6.28
C LYS A 225 -27.75 -13.79 -6.97
N HIS A 226 -28.62 -14.77 -6.75
CA HIS A 226 -28.49 -16.08 -7.36
C HIS A 226 -29.36 -16.18 -8.61
N THR A 227 -28.98 -17.08 -9.52
CA THR A 227 -29.70 -17.33 -10.78
C THR A 227 -31.15 -17.78 -10.58
N ASP A 228 -31.47 -18.33 -9.40
CA ASP A 228 -32.80 -18.85 -9.07
C ASP A 228 -33.76 -17.74 -8.56
N ASP A 229 -33.25 -16.53 -8.30
CA ASP A 229 -34.09 -15.40 -7.87
C ASP A 229 -35.01 -14.91 -9.01
N LEU A 230 -36.13 -14.27 -8.68
CA LEU A 230 -37.04 -13.69 -9.67
C LEU A 230 -36.49 -12.37 -10.23
N ALA A 231 -36.39 -12.24 -11.56
CA ALA A 231 -35.83 -11.06 -12.22
C ALA A 231 -36.57 -9.75 -11.90
N LEU A 232 -37.88 -9.84 -11.64
CA LEU A 232 -38.77 -8.70 -11.34
C LEU A 232 -38.85 -8.34 -9.86
N SER A 233 -38.21 -9.10 -8.97
CA SER A 233 -38.22 -8.80 -7.53
C SER A 233 -37.33 -7.60 -7.15
N PHE A 234 -36.64 -7.00 -8.13
CA PHE A 234 -35.65 -5.95 -7.93
C PHE A 234 -36.14 -4.62 -8.47
N ASP A 235 -36.37 -3.67 -7.58
CA ASP A 235 -36.61 -2.28 -7.94
C ASP A 235 -35.25 -1.58 -8.15
N HIS A 236 -34.89 -1.38 -9.43
CA HIS A 236 -33.68 -0.65 -9.82
C HIS A 236 -33.81 0.87 -9.61
N GLU A 237 -35.02 1.41 -9.48
CA GLU A 237 -35.26 2.85 -9.31
C GLU A 237 -35.23 3.27 -7.83
N ARG A 238 -35.54 2.37 -6.89
CA ARG A 238 -35.48 2.66 -5.44
C ARG A 238 -34.14 2.38 -4.78
N LEU A 239 -33.27 1.59 -5.41
CA LEU A 239 -31.99 1.18 -4.83
C LEU A 239 -30.86 1.54 -5.79
N ARG A 240 -29.96 2.47 -5.41
CA ARG A 240 -28.67 2.75 -6.11
C ARG A 240 -27.68 1.56 -6.02
N ASN A 241 -28.20 0.35 -5.94
CA ASN A 241 -27.44 -0.84 -5.62
C ASN A 241 -26.89 -1.49 -6.90
N ALA A 242 -25.67 -2.00 -6.80
CA ALA A 242 -25.04 -2.81 -7.82
C ALA A 242 -25.45 -4.27 -7.64
N VAL A 243 -26.26 -4.80 -8.56
CA VAL A 243 -26.73 -6.20 -8.53
C VAL A 243 -25.72 -7.11 -9.22
N VAL A 244 -25.00 -7.89 -8.41
CA VAL A 244 -23.96 -8.81 -8.86
C VAL A 244 -24.50 -10.23 -8.84
N LEU A 245 -24.47 -10.90 -9.99
CA LEU A 245 -24.95 -12.27 -10.13
C LEU A 245 -23.84 -13.25 -9.76
N THR A 246 -24.17 -14.18 -8.88
CA THR A 246 -23.28 -15.26 -8.46
C THR A 246 -23.94 -16.62 -8.57
N ASP A 247 -23.14 -17.66 -8.79
CA ASP A 247 -23.62 -19.04 -8.62
C ASP A 247 -23.91 -19.36 -7.14
N LYS A 248 -24.30 -20.60 -6.84
CA LYS A 248 -24.61 -21.03 -5.46
C LYS A 248 -23.36 -21.10 -4.57
N GLN A 249 -22.18 -21.11 -5.18
CA GLN A 249 -20.87 -21.17 -4.53
C GLN A 249 -20.25 -19.77 -4.37
N GLY A 250 -20.91 -18.71 -4.86
CA GLY A 250 -20.48 -17.32 -4.73
C GLY A 250 -19.59 -16.81 -5.87
N TYR A 251 -19.40 -17.58 -6.94
CA TYR A 251 -18.58 -17.16 -8.08
C TYR A 251 -19.36 -16.23 -9.01
N TYR A 252 -18.65 -15.24 -9.54
CA TYR A 252 -19.18 -14.21 -10.42
C TYR A 252 -19.68 -14.78 -11.75
N LEU A 253 -20.91 -14.43 -12.10
CA LEU A 253 -21.52 -14.75 -13.40
C LEU A 253 -21.67 -13.51 -14.28
N GLY A 254 -21.96 -12.36 -13.68
CA GLY A 254 -22.17 -11.11 -14.41
C GLY A 254 -22.87 -10.04 -13.57
N ASP A 255 -23.09 -8.88 -14.16
CA ASP A 255 -23.84 -7.78 -13.55
C ASP A 255 -25.26 -7.70 -14.11
N TRP A 256 -26.25 -7.38 -13.27
CA TRP A 256 -27.62 -7.10 -13.68
C TRP A 256 -27.91 -5.61 -13.50
N ARG A 257 -27.97 -4.86 -14.60
CA ARG A 257 -28.03 -3.39 -14.59
C ARG A 257 -29.38 -2.92 -15.12
N THR A 258 -29.75 -1.68 -14.79
CA THR A 258 -31.01 -1.05 -15.24
C THR A 258 -31.17 -1.07 -16.76
N ILE A 259 -30.07 -0.87 -17.51
CA ILE A 259 -30.08 -0.91 -18.98
C ILE A 259 -30.42 -2.31 -19.55
N ASP A 260 -30.19 -3.37 -18.77
CA ASP A 260 -30.48 -4.74 -19.19
C ASP A 260 -31.98 -5.08 -19.01
N VAL A 261 -32.64 -4.44 -18.03
CA VAL A 261 -33.98 -4.82 -17.57
C VAL A 261 -35.03 -4.63 -18.66
N GLU A 262 -35.08 -3.46 -19.29
CA GLU A 262 -36.18 -3.11 -20.21
C GLU A 262 -36.17 -4.00 -21.46
N GLY A 263 -35.01 -4.16 -22.10
CA GLY A 263 -34.89 -5.01 -23.30
C GLY A 263 -35.22 -6.48 -23.01
N VAL A 264 -34.72 -7.03 -21.90
CA VAL A 264 -35.01 -8.41 -21.51
C VAL A 264 -36.49 -8.59 -21.16
N ARG A 265 -37.08 -7.61 -20.44
CA ARG A 265 -38.50 -7.62 -20.07
C ARG A 265 -39.40 -7.62 -21.30
N GLN A 266 -39.09 -6.82 -22.32
CA GLN A 266 -39.87 -6.78 -23.55
C GLN A 266 -39.91 -8.14 -24.26
N ILE A 267 -38.77 -8.85 -24.32
CA ILE A 267 -38.71 -10.19 -24.92
C ILE A 267 -39.54 -11.21 -24.10
N ILE A 268 -39.37 -11.22 -22.78
CA ILE A 268 -40.12 -12.12 -21.88
C ILE A 268 -41.64 -11.83 -21.99
N MET A 269 -42.03 -10.56 -21.98
CA MET A 269 -43.42 -10.14 -22.17
C MET A 269 -43.96 -10.56 -23.55
N GLY A 270 -43.15 -10.49 -24.59
CA GLY A 270 -43.49 -10.99 -25.93
C GLY A 270 -43.88 -12.46 -25.91
N LEU A 271 -43.07 -13.32 -25.26
CA LEU A 271 -43.41 -14.74 -25.08
C LEU A 271 -44.65 -14.91 -24.21
N ASN A 272 -44.73 -14.23 -23.06
CA ASN A 272 -45.86 -14.35 -22.13
C ASN A 272 -47.19 -13.96 -22.80
N ASN A 273 -47.20 -12.95 -23.67
CA ASN A 273 -48.37 -12.57 -24.46
C ASN A 273 -48.79 -13.69 -25.42
N CYS A 274 -47.83 -14.35 -26.08
CA CYS A 274 -48.11 -15.50 -26.94
C CYS A 274 -48.69 -16.68 -26.13
N LEU A 275 -48.14 -16.96 -24.94
CA LEU A 275 -48.61 -18.02 -24.05
C LEU A 275 -50.01 -17.73 -23.48
N MET A 276 -50.28 -16.50 -23.04
CA MET A 276 -51.62 -16.08 -22.57
C MET A 276 -52.67 -16.17 -23.67
N TRP A 277 -52.32 -15.75 -24.88
CA TRP A 277 -53.20 -15.90 -26.04
C TRP A 277 -53.49 -17.37 -26.32
N PHE A 278 -52.47 -18.23 -26.29
CA PHE A 278 -52.64 -19.66 -26.53
C PHE A 278 -53.49 -20.33 -25.44
N GLU A 279 -53.22 -20.06 -24.16
CA GLU A 279 -54.02 -20.56 -23.02
C GLU A 279 -55.50 -20.15 -23.16
N SER A 280 -55.75 -18.87 -23.45
CA SER A 280 -57.11 -18.35 -23.63
C SER A 280 -57.80 -18.96 -24.85
N ASN A 281 -57.08 -19.09 -25.96
CA ASN A 281 -57.60 -19.70 -27.18
C ASN A 281 -57.91 -21.17 -26.93
N LEU A 282 -57.04 -21.92 -26.25
CA LEU A 282 -57.27 -23.31 -25.87
C LEU A 282 -58.54 -23.46 -25.03
N HIS A 283 -58.76 -22.60 -24.03
CA HIS A 283 -59.98 -22.63 -23.21
C HIS A 283 -61.24 -22.36 -24.05
N VAL A 284 -61.28 -21.27 -24.80
CA VAL A 284 -62.47 -20.87 -25.60
C VAL A 284 -62.79 -21.91 -26.67
N GLN A 285 -61.77 -22.38 -27.36
CA GLN A 285 -61.89 -23.36 -28.44
C GLN A 285 -62.32 -24.72 -27.88
N LEU A 286 -61.78 -25.15 -26.73
CA LEU A 286 -62.20 -26.42 -26.11
C LEU A 286 -63.66 -26.36 -25.65
N VAL A 287 -64.10 -25.27 -24.99
CA VAL A 287 -65.51 -25.07 -24.64
C VAL A 287 -66.39 -25.11 -25.89
N SER A 288 -65.96 -24.47 -26.98
CA SER A 288 -66.70 -24.48 -28.25
C SER A 288 -66.81 -25.89 -28.84
N CYS A 289 -65.75 -26.70 -28.75
CA CYS A 289 -65.76 -28.09 -29.19
C CYS A 289 -66.76 -28.93 -28.37
N PHE A 290 -66.80 -28.77 -27.05
CA PHE A 290 -67.77 -29.45 -26.19
C PHE A 290 -69.21 -28.92 -26.33
N ALA A 291 -69.41 -27.74 -26.93
CA ALA A 291 -70.72 -27.16 -27.23
C ALA A 291 -71.29 -27.58 -28.61
N GLU A 292 -70.53 -28.32 -29.43
CA GLU A 292 -71.01 -28.83 -30.71
C GLU A 292 -72.16 -29.84 -30.50
N LYS A 293 -73.14 -29.88 -31.43
CA LYS A 293 -74.31 -30.77 -31.33
C LYS A 293 -73.96 -32.28 -31.29
N LYS A 294 -72.77 -32.65 -31.77
CA LYS A 294 -72.27 -34.03 -31.81
C LYS A 294 -70.76 -34.02 -31.55
N VAL A 295 -70.36 -34.35 -30.33
CA VAL A 295 -68.96 -34.42 -29.92
C VAL A 295 -68.54 -35.88 -29.81
N THR A 296 -67.45 -36.25 -30.48
CA THR A 296 -66.81 -37.55 -30.31
C THR A 296 -65.45 -37.42 -29.65
N ALA A 297 -65.00 -38.48 -28.98
CA ALA A 297 -63.67 -38.57 -28.38
C ALA A 297 -62.55 -38.27 -29.41
N GLU A 298 -62.69 -38.78 -30.63
CA GLU A 298 -61.77 -38.54 -31.75
C GLU A 298 -61.79 -37.08 -32.23
N ARG A 299 -62.97 -36.43 -32.22
CA ARG A 299 -63.12 -35.00 -32.55
C ARG A 299 -62.38 -34.13 -31.55
N VAL A 300 -62.53 -34.38 -30.25
CA VAL A 300 -61.82 -33.64 -29.19
C VAL A 300 -60.30 -33.80 -29.33
N LEU A 301 -59.82 -35.03 -29.62
CA LEU A 301 -58.38 -35.29 -29.71
C LEU A 301 -57.75 -34.69 -30.97
N THR A 302 -58.43 -34.79 -32.11
CA THR A 302 -58.02 -34.15 -33.37
C THR A 302 -58.00 -32.63 -33.21
N PHE A 303 -58.97 -32.09 -32.49
CA PHE A 303 -59.06 -30.67 -32.20
C PHE A 303 -57.90 -30.16 -31.33
N VAL A 304 -57.60 -30.83 -30.22
CA VAL A 304 -56.47 -30.43 -29.36
C VAL A 304 -55.13 -30.55 -30.09
N ARG A 305 -54.95 -31.59 -30.93
CA ARG A 305 -53.77 -31.68 -31.82
C ARG A 305 -53.68 -30.49 -32.78
N SER A 306 -54.78 -30.13 -33.43
CA SER A 306 -54.81 -29.00 -34.37
C SER A 306 -54.47 -27.66 -33.70
N LEU A 307 -54.80 -27.49 -32.41
CA LEU A 307 -54.40 -26.31 -31.63
C LEU A 307 -52.90 -26.33 -31.29
N LEU A 308 -52.37 -27.47 -30.87
CA LEU A 308 -50.94 -27.63 -30.55
C LEU A 308 -50.04 -27.50 -31.79
N GLU A 309 -50.56 -27.79 -32.98
CA GLU A 309 -49.89 -27.63 -34.27
C GLU A 309 -49.81 -26.18 -34.77
N ILE A 310 -50.53 -25.23 -34.14
CA ILE A 310 -50.43 -23.80 -34.47
C ILE A 310 -48.99 -23.33 -34.26
N LYS A 311 -48.41 -22.67 -35.26
CA LYS A 311 -47.08 -22.08 -35.16
C LYS A 311 -47.10 -20.84 -34.27
N MET A 312 -46.04 -20.64 -33.48
CA MET A 312 -45.94 -19.48 -32.60
C MET A 312 -45.96 -18.16 -33.37
N ILE A 313 -45.37 -18.10 -34.57
CA ILE A 313 -45.41 -16.91 -35.45
C ILE A 313 -46.82 -16.57 -35.95
N GLU A 314 -47.75 -17.54 -35.95
CA GLU A 314 -49.12 -17.36 -36.45
C GLU A 314 -50.08 -16.82 -35.38
N CYS A 315 -49.64 -16.71 -34.12
CA CYS A 315 -50.45 -16.12 -33.06
C CYS A 315 -50.62 -14.61 -33.23
N GLU A 316 -51.77 -14.09 -32.82
CA GLU A 316 -52.09 -12.65 -32.97
C GLU A 316 -51.09 -11.71 -32.27
N PRO A 317 -50.58 -12.01 -31.06
CA PRO A 317 -49.52 -11.21 -30.44
C PRO A 317 -48.25 -11.14 -31.29
N ALA A 318 -47.77 -12.27 -31.83
CA ALA A 318 -46.54 -12.32 -32.63
C ALA A 318 -46.65 -11.51 -33.94
N LYS A 319 -47.81 -11.57 -34.63
CA LYS A 319 -48.04 -10.79 -35.86
C LYS A 319 -47.93 -9.28 -35.68
N LYS A 320 -48.13 -8.78 -34.45
CA LYS A 320 -48.09 -7.35 -34.12
C LYS A 320 -46.69 -6.89 -33.70
N LEU A 321 -45.75 -7.80 -33.48
CA LEU A 321 -44.39 -7.46 -33.09
C LEU A 321 -43.57 -6.96 -34.28
N PRO A 322 -42.70 -5.94 -34.09
CA PRO A 322 -41.71 -5.54 -35.07
C PRO A 322 -40.79 -6.69 -35.50
N LYS A 323 -40.23 -6.61 -36.71
CA LYS A 323 -39.32 -7.64 -37.25
C LYS A 323 -38.10 -7.90 -36.35
N GLU A 324 -37.59 -6.86 -35.70
CA GLU A 324 -36.42 -6.96 -34.83
C GLU A 324 -36.75 -7.67 -33.51
N GLU A 325 -37.89 -7.36 -32.89
CA GLU A 325 -38.40 -8.07 -31.71
C GLU A 325 -38.72 -9.54 -32.02
N LEU A 326 -39.28 -9.83 -33.20
CA LEU A 326 -39.50 -11.21 -33.65
C LEU A 326 -38.20 -11.99 -33.78
N LYS A 327 -37.13 -11.35 -34.27
CA LYS A 327 -35.80 -11.96 -34.34
C LYS A 327 -35.27 -12.24 -32.94
N PHE A 328 -35.36 -11.29 -32.01
CA PHE A 328 -34.91 -11.50 -30.63
C PHE A 328 -35.73 -12.57 -29.90
N LEU A 329 -37.04 -12.61 -30.11
CA LEU A 329 -37.92 -13.64 -29.57
C LEU A 329 -37.61 -15.03 -30.16
N GLY A 330 -37.29 -15.11 -31.45
CA GLY A 330 -36.81 -16.34 -32.10
C GLY A 330 -35.46 -16.80 -31.56
N ASP A 331 -34.51 -15.89 -31.38
CA ASP A 331 -33.21 -16.17 -30.75
C ASP A 331 -33.38 -16.60 -29.29
N TYR A 332 -34.30 -15.98 -28.55
CA TYR A 332 -34.64 -16.37 -27.18
C TYR A 332 -35.17 -17.81 -27.13
N LEU A 333 -36.13 -18.15 -27.98
CA LEU A 333 -36.70 -19.50 -28.06
C LEU A 333 -35.62 -20.54 -28.42
N THR A 334 -34.76 -20.23 -29.40
CA THR A 334 -33.75 -21.18 -29.90
C THR A 334 -32.54 -21.32 -28.97
N LYS A 335 -31.90 -20.20 -28.63
CA LYS A 335 -30.63 -20.19 -27.87
C LYS A 335 -30.86 -20.44 -26.38
N VAL A 336 -31.85 -19.77 -25.80
CA VAL A 336 -32.08 -19.82 -24.35
C VAL A 336 -32.99 -21.00 -23.97
N LEU A 337 -34.18 -21.10 -24.57
CA LEU A 337 -35.18 -22.12 -24.21
C LEU A 337 -34.99 -23.45 -24.94
N GLY A 338 -34.10 -23.52 -25.93
CA GLY A 338 -33.79 -24.75 -26.65
C GLY A 338 -34.92 -25.26 -27.54
N VAL A 339 -35.81 -24.38 -28.00
CA VAL A 339 -36.95 -24.69 -28.88
C VAL A 339 -36.48 -24.74 -30.34
N PRO A 340 -36.44 -25.92 -30.97
CA PRO A 340 -35.97 -26.05 -32.35
C PRO A 340 -36.87 -25.28 -33.32
N GLY A 341 -36.28 -24.43 -34.17
CA GLY A 341 -37.02 -23.61 -35.14
C GLY A 341 -37.57 -22.28 -34.60
N GLY A 342 -37.40 -21.98 -33.30
CA GLY A 342 -37.74 -20.67 -32.73
C GLY A 342 -39.21 -20.31 -32.92
N MET A 343 -39.48 -19.14 -33.53
CA MET A 343 -40.84 -18.68 -33.80
C MET A 343 -41.61 -19.53 -34.82
N ASP A 344 -40.92 -20.27 -35.69
CA ASP A 344 -41.56 -21.19 -36.65
C ASP A 344 -41.98 -22.52 -36.01
N ALA A 345 -41.58 -22.77 -34.75
CA ALA A 345 -42.02 -23.92 -33.99
C ALA A 345 -43.52 -23.84 -33.65
N ASN A 346 -44.16 -25.00 -33.50
CA ASN A 346 -45.52 -25.09 -32.98
C ASN A 346 -45.53 -25.19 -31.44
N PHE A 347 -46.69 -24.97 -30.82
CA PHE A 347 -46.83 -25.02 -29.37
C PHE A 347 -46.56 -26.42 -28.78
N GLU A 348 -46.74 -27.50 -29.56
CA GLU A 348 -46.30 -28.85 -29.15
C GLU A 348 -44.77 -28.92 -28.98
N THR A 349 -44.03 -28.42 -29.97
CA THR A 349 -42.56 -28.41 -29.96
C THR A 349 -42.03 -27.53 -28.83
N PHE A 350 -42.67 -26.38 -28.59
CA PHE A 350 -42.37 -25.53 -27.44
C PHE A 350 -42.58 -26.28 -26.12
N ALA A 351 -43.75 -26.90 -25.94
CA ALA A 351 -44.10 -27.58 -24.70
C ALA A 351 -43.14 -28.75 -24.40
N LEU A 352 -42.77 -29.53 -25.41
CA LEU A 352 -41.80 -30.63 -25.28
C LEU A 352 -40.37 -30.12 -24.98
N ALA A 353 -39.99 -28.95 -25.49
CA ALA A 353 -38.70 -28.35 -25.17
C ALA A 353 -38.65 -27.87 -23.71
N ILE A 354 -39.73 -27.23 -23.21
CA ILE A 354 -39.82 -26.78 -21.81
C ILE A 354 -39.94 -27.97 -20.84
N GLU A 355 -40.62 -29.05 -21.21
CA GLU A 355 -40.70 -30.25 -20.35
C GLU A 355 -39.30 -30.85 -20.06
N LYS A 356 -38.36 -30.76 -21.00
CA LYS A 356 -36.97 -31.20 -20.79
C LYS A 356 -36.21 -30.38 -19.74
N THR A 357 -36.66 -29.17 -19.44
CA THR A 357 -36.05 -28.34 -18.38
C THR A 357 -36.52 -28.75 -16.98
N GLY A 358 -37.53 -29.63 -16.89
CA GLY A 358 -38.14 -30.05 -15.62
C GLY A 358 -39.06 -29.00 -14.99
N ALA A 359 -39.31 -27.88 -15.66
CA ALA A 359 -40.15 -26.79 -15.14
C ALA A 359 -41.65 -27.14 -15.12
N VAL A 360 -42.11 -28.01 -16.03
CA VAL A 360 -43.52 -28.41 -16.17
C VAL A 360 -43.62 -29.86 -16.64
N ASN A 361 -44.67 -30.56 -16.21
CA ASN A 361 -45.04 -31.89 -16.68
C ASN A 361 -46.16 -31.80 -17.74
N PHE A 362 -45.81 -31.42 -18.97
CA PHE A 362 -46.78 -31.26 -20.05
C PHE A 362 -47.31 -32.61 -20.55
N THR A 363 -46.51 -33.67 -20.41
CA THR A 363 -46.93 -35.05 -20.69
C THR A 363 -48.12 -35.46 -19.82
N GLN A 364 -48.26 -34.93 -18.60
CA GLN A 364 -49.43 -35.17 -17.75
C GLN A 364 -50.72 -34.57 -18.35
N ILE A 365 -50.64 -33.40 -18.98
CA ILE A 365 -51.78 -32.78 -19.69
C ILE A 365 -52.18 -33.63 -20.88
N VAL A 366 -51.21 -34.10 -21.68
CA VAL A 366 -51.45 -35.00 -22.82
C VAL A 366 -51.99 -36.35 -22.36
N THR A 367 -51.51 -36.87 -21.24
CA THR A 367 -51.97 -38.14 -20.65
C THR A 367 -53.40 -38.02 -20.13
N TRP A 368 -53.74 -36.88 -19.52
CA TRP A 368 -55.10 -36.58 -19.08
C TRP A 368 -56.06 -36.43 -20.27
N LEU A 369 -55.65 -35.74 -21.34
CA LEU A 369 -56.42 -35.67 -22.59
C LEU A 369 -56.66 -37.04 -23.21
N ARG A 370 -55.72 -37.98 -23.05
CA ARG A 370 -55.87 -39.37 -23.48
C ARG A 370 -56.73 -40.19 -22.52
N SER A 371 -56.71 -39.90 -21.22
CA SER A 371 -57.55 -40.59 -20.23
C SER A 371 -59.01 -40.15 -20.32
N LEU A 372 -59.28 -38.91 -20.74
CA LEU A 372 -60.60 -38.40 -21.13
C LEU A 372 -61.31 -39.35 -22.11
N LEU A 373 -60.59 -39.89 -23.09
CA LEU A 373 -61.13 -40.82 -24.10
C LEU A 373 -61.62 -42.15 -23.50
N LYS A 374 -61.06 -42.53 -22.35
CA LYS A 374 -61.37 -43.77 -21.62
C LYS A 374 -62.29 -43.53 -20.43
N SER A 375 -62.70 -42.28 -20.23
CA SER A 375 -63.60 -41.90 -19.14
C SER A 375 -65.06 -42.20 -19.51
N GLU A 376 -65.92 -42.28 -18.51
CA GLU A 376 -67.36 -42.47 -18.67
C GLU A 376 -68.08 -41.28 -19.38
N LEU A 377 -67.33 -40.22 -19.72
CA LEU A 377 -67.81 -39.10 -20.53
C LEU A 377 -68.13 -39.48 -21.96
N PHE A 378 -67.62 -40.60 -22.47
CA PHE A 378 -67.93 -41.09 -23.80
C PHE A 378 -68.55 -42.49 -23.71
N ALA A 379 -69.70 -42.70 -24.35
CA ALA A 379 -70.34 -44.01 -24.42
C ALA A 379 -69.48 -45.00 -25.24
N ASN A 380 -69.82 -46.30 -25.22
CA ASN A 380 -69.12 -47.38 -25.94
C ASN A 380 -69.04 -47.25 -27.49
N GLY A 381 -69.49 -46.12 -28.05
CA GLY A 381 -69.33 -45.71 -29.46
C GLY A 381 -68.59 -44.37 -29.64
N GLY A 382 -67.95 -43.83 -28.60
CA GLY A 382 -67.14 -42.61 -28.65
C GLY A 382 -67.92 -41.29 -28.63
N ALA A 383 -69.25 -41.32 -28.54
CA ALA A 383 -70.10 -40.13 -28.44
C ALA A 383 -70.19 -39.62 -27.00
N LEU A 384 -70.14 -38.29 -26.82
CA LEU A 384 -70.24 -37.64 -25.51
C LEU A 384 -71.57 -37.96 -24.82
N THR A 385 -71.51 -38.49 -23.60
CA THR A 385 -72.69 -38.73 -22.75
C THR A 385 -73.13 -37.41 -22.12
N GLU A 386 -74.41 -37.04 -22.21
CA GLU A 386 -74.93 -35.75 -21.68
C GLU A 386 -75.06 -35.78 -20.14
N ASN A 387 -73.92 -35.84 -19.44
CA ASN A 387 -73.81 -35.70 -18.00
C ASN A 387 -73.10 -34.38 -17.68
N ARG A 388 -73.85 -33.28 -17.67
CA ARG A 388 -73.31 -31.92 -17.51
C ARG A 388 -72.44 -31.77 -16.26
N PRO A 389 -72.83 -32.24 -15.06
CA PRO A 389 -71.96 -32.21 -13.87
C PRO A 389 -70.60 -32.89 -14.09
N GLN A 390 -70.59 -34.06 -14.73
CA GLN A 390 -69.35 -34.81 -14.99
C GLN A 390 -68.48 -34.13 -16.06
N ILE A 391 -69.09 -33.60 -17.12
CA ILE A 391 -68.39 -32.84 -18.17
C ILE A 391 -67.71 -31.60 -17.57
N PHE A 392 -68.46 -30.79 -16.81
CA PHE A 392 -67.92 -29.58 -16.19
C PHE A 392 -66.83 -29.89 -15.16
N SER A 393 -67.00 -30.94 -14.34
CA SER A 393 -65.97 -31.36 -13.39
C SER A 393 -64.66 -31.77 -14.08
N GLN A 394 -64.73 -32.48 -15.20
CA GLN A 394 -63.52 -32.87 -15.94
C GLN A 394 -62.88 -31.68 -16.67
N LEU A 395 -63.66 -30.77 -17.25
CA LEU A 395 -63.14 -29.54 -17.85
C LEU A 395 -62.50 -28.61 -16.80
N GLU A 396 -63.06 -28.54 -15.59
CA GLU A 396 -62.49 -27.78 -14.48
C GLU A 396 -61.11 -28.33 -14.06
N VAL A 397 -60.99 -29.66 -13.94
CA VAL A 397 -59.69 -30.32 -13.68
C VAL A 397 -58.69 -30.00 -14.78
N PHE A 398 -59.11 -30.03 -16.04
CA PHE A 398 -58.24 -29.69 -17.17
C PHE A 398 -57.77 -28.24 -17.14
N PHE A 399 -58.69 -27.29 -16.99
CA PHE A 399 -58.36 -25.87 -16.98
C PHE A 399 -57.43 -25.56 -15.82
N LYS A 400 -57.65 -26.16 -14.65
CA LYS A 400 -56.71 -26.03 -13.54
C LYS A 400 -55.33 -26.58 -13.89
N MET A 401 -55.23 -27.78 -14.46
CA MET A 401 -53.94 -28.36 -14.87
C MET A 401 -53.21 -27.52 -15.93
N VAL A 402 -53.94 -26.97 -16.90
CA VAL A 402 -53.41 -26.09 -17.95
C VAL A 402 -52.93 -24.78 -17.35
N SER A 403 -53.74 -24.12 -16.51
CA SER A 403 -53.35 -22.86 -15.86
C SER A 403 -52.19 -23.04 -14.89
N ASP A 404 -52.14 -24.15 -14.14
CA ASP A 404 -51.00 -24.48 -13.27
C ASP A 404 -49.72 -24.69 -14.09
N ALA A 405 -49.82 -25.38 -15.24
CA ALA A 405 -48.69 -25.57 -16.15
C ALA A 405 -48.22 -24.24 -16.77
N PHE A 406 -49.10 -23.43 -17.35
CA PHE A 406 -48.71 -22.12 -17.90
C PHE A 406 -48.22 -21.16 -16.80
N GLY A 407 -48.76 -21.26 -15.59
CA GLY A 407 -48.25 -20.55 -14.41
C GLY A 407 -46.81 -20.94 -14.06
N ALA A 408 -46.51 -22.24 -14.04
CA ALA A 408 -45.14 -22.73 -13.80
C ALA A 408 -44.18 -22.36 -14.94
N ILE A 409 -44.61 -22.38 -16.21
CA ILE A 409 -43.80 -21.89 -17.34
C ILE A 409 -43.48 -20.40 -17.16
N ARG A 410 -44.47 -19.57 -16.79
CA ARG A 410 -44.28 -18.14 -16.54
C ARG A 410 -43.26 -17.88 -15.43
N LEU A 411 -43.39 -18.58 -14.30
CA LEU A 411 -42.42 -18.48 -13.20
C LEU A 411 -41.00 -18.90 -13.63
N TYR A 412 -40.89 -19.93 -14.46
CA TYR A 412 -39.60 -20.37 -14.99
C TYR A 412 -38.96 -19.33 -15.92
N VAL A 413 -39.72 -18.76 -16.86
CA VAL A 413 -39.18 -17.76 -17.81
C VAL A 413 -38.92 -16.40 -17.15
N ASP A 414 -39.56 -16.11 -16.02
CA ASP A 414 -39.33 -14.90 -15.22
C ASP A 414 -38.12 -15.03 -14.26
N SER A 415 -37.43 -16.18 -14.25
CA SER A 415 -36.23 -16.40 -13.44
C SER A 415 -35.04 -15.58 -13.95
N LEU A 416 -34.16 -15.18 -13.01
CA LEU A 416 -32.98 -14.39 -13.32
C LEU A 416 -31.97 -15.14 -14.20
N ASN A 417 -31.91 -16.47 -14.11
CA ASN A 417 -31.14 -17.32 -15.02
C ASN A 417 -31.55 -17.09 -16.48
N ILE A 418 -32.85 -17.15 -16.76
CA ILE A 418 -33.39 -16.95 -18.11
C ILE A 418 -33.14 -15.52 -18.57
N ALA A 419 -33.42 -14.54 -17.72
CA ALA A 419 -33.19 -13.14 -18.01
C ALA A 419 -31.71 -12.85 -18.36
N PHE A 420 -30.77 -13.44 -17.60
CA PHE A 420 -29.34 -13.29 -17.84
C PHE A 420 -28.86 -14.00 -19.11
N ARG A 421 -29.43 -15.15 -19.45
CA ARG A 421 -29.16 -15.84 -20.72
C ARG A 421 -29.70 -15.07 -21.92
N ILE A 422 -30.85 -14.39 -21.79
CA ILE A 422 -31.34 -13.47 -22.84
C ILE A 422 -30.31 -12.34 -23.04
N LYS A 423 -29.85 -11.70 -21.97
CA LYS A 423 -28.81 -10.66 -22.03
C LYS A 423 -27.56 -11.13 -22.80
N THR A 424 -27.05 -12.31 -22.48
CA THR A 424 -25.76 -12.79 -22.98
C THR A 424 -25.87 -13.48 -24.35
N GLU A 425 -26.86 -14.34 -24.56
CA GLU A 425 -26.98 -15.18 -25.76
C GLU A 425 -27.84 -14.54 -26.88
N VAL A 426 -28.82 -13.68 -26.51
CA VAL A 426 -29.71 -13.01 -27.47
C VAL A 426 -29.18 -11.62 -27.82
N PHE A 427 -28.95 -10.76 -26.82
CA PHE A 427 -28.41 -9.42 -27.05
C PHE A 427 -26.89 -9.40 -27.25
N GLY A 428 -26.17 -10.47 -26.90
CA GLY A 428 -24.71 -10.56 -27.09
C GLY A 428 -23.91 -9.72 -26.09
N PHE A 429 -24.52 -9.25 -25.01
CA PHE A 429 -23.81 -8.44 -24.01
C PHE A 429 -22.94 -9.33 -23.12
N SER A 430 -21.63 -9.23 -23.33
CA SER A 430 -20.65 -9.96 -22.50
C SER A 430 -20.52 -9.32 -21.11
N PRO A 431 -20.40 -10.11 -20.03
CA PRO A 431 -20.05 -9.59 -18.72
C PRO A 431 -18.75 -8.80 -18.77
N GLN A 432 -18.77 -7.60 -18.18
CA GLN A 432 -17.57 -6.79 -18.01
C GLN A 432 -17.29 -6.64 -16.53
N SER A 433 -16.08 -7.00 -16.13
CA SER A 433 -15.59 -6.92 -14.76
C SER A 433 -14.17 -6.36 -14.71
N LEU A 434 -13.75 -5.99 -13.51
CA LEU A 434 -12.41 -5.52 -13.20
C LEU A 434 -11.67 -6.61 -12.44
N SER A 435 -10.36 -6.73 -12.67
CA SER A 435 -9.51 -7.43 -11.72
C SER A 435 -9.24 -6.51 -10.55
N HIS A 436 -9.08 -7.05 -9.34
CA HIS A 436 -8.64 -6.26 -8.16
C HIS A 436 -7.37 -5.42 -8.40
N ARG A 437 -6.54 -5.76 -9.39
CA ARG A 437 -5.30 -5.03 -9.76
C ARG A 437 -5.45 -4.06 -10.92
N THR A 438 -6.62 -3.96 -11.54
CA THR A 438 -6.84 -3.10 -12.70
C THR A 438 -6.63 -1.63 -12.32
N ASP A 439 -5.83 -0.91 -13.08
CA ASP A 439 -5.47 0.49 -12.81
C ASP A 439 -6.58 1.48 -13.19
N ILE A 440 -6.54 2.68 -12.62
CA ILE A 440 -7.55 3.72 -12.82
C ILE A 440 -7.84 4.08 -14.28
N GLU A 441 -6.84 4.10 -15.16
CA GLU A 441 -7.04 4.47 -16.56
C GLU A 441 -7.75 3.34 -17.31
N GLU A 442 -7.41 2.09 -17.03
CA GLU A 442 -8.15 0.92 -17.52
C GLU A 442 -9.58 0.88 -16.95
N ILE A 443 -9.79 1.22 -15.68
CA ILE A 443 -11.14 1.32 -15.08
C ILE A 443 -11.98 2.37 -15.85
N ARG A 444 -11.42 3.57 -16.09
CA ARG A 444 -12.08 4.66 -16.82
C ARG A 444 -12.39 4.27 -18.27
N ALA A 445 -11.53 3.48 -18.92
CA ALA A 445 -11.80 2.97 -20.26
C ALA A 445 -12.92 1.93 -20.26
N LYS A 446 -12.98 1.05 -19.25
CA LYS A 446 -13.98 -0.04 -19.16
C LYS A 446 -15.36 0.42 -18.66
N ILE A 447 -15.43 1.43 -17.79
CA ILE A 447 -16.71 1.84 -17.18
C ILE A 447 -17.72 2.29 -18.23
N GLY A 448 -17.27 3.01 -19.27
CA GLY A 448 -18.10 3.44 -20.40
C GLY A 448 -19.43 4.05 -19.96
N ASN A 449 -20.54 3.45 -20.43
CA ASN A 449 -21.90 3.86 -20.08
C ASN A 449 -22.50 3.07 -18.90
N TYR A 450 -21.72 2.21 -18.24
CA TYR A 450 -22.20 1.42 -17.12
C TYR A 450 -22.22 2.25 -15.84
N SER A 451 -23.23 2.03 -14.99
CA SER A 451 -23.36 2.70 -13.70
C SER A 451 -22.34 2.21 -12.67
N TYR A 452 -21.84 0.99 -12.83
CA TYR A 452 -20.80 0.37 -12.01
C TYR A 452 -20.11 -0.77 -12.77
N LEU A 453 -18.93 -1.17 -12.26
CA LEU A 453 -18.25 -2.41 -12.62
C LEU A 453 -17.93 -3.23 -11.37
N THR A 454 -18.15 -4.53 -11.44
CA THR A 454 -17.77 -5.47 -10.38
C THR A 454 -16.28 -5.75 -10.40
N VAL A 455 -15.65 -5.68 -9.22
CA VAL A 455 -14.25 -6.02 -8.98
C VAL A 455 -14.17 -7.47 -8.53
N ASN A 456 -13.39 -8.26 -9.26
CA ASN A 456 -13.21 -9.68 -9.04
C ASN A 456 -11.77 -10.00 -8.60
N GLN A 457 -11.65 -10.94 -7.68
CA GLN A 457 -10.41 -11.63 -7.36
C GLN A 457 -10.48 -13.05 -7.93
N THR A 458 -9.38 -13.50 -8.54
CA THR A 458 -9.30 -14.84 -9.12
C THR A 458 -8.78 -15.83 -8.08
N ASP A 459 -9.44 -16.97 -7.94
CA ASP A 459 -8.97 -18.08 -7.10
C ASP A 459 -7.86 -18.89 -7.79
N ALA A 460 -7.35 -19.91 -7.10
CA ALA A 460 -6.27 -20.77 -7.62
C ALA A 460 -6.67 -21.56 -8.89
N GLU A 461 -7.97 -21.75 -9.14
CA GLU A 461 -8.52 -22.46 -10.30
C GLU A 461 -8.92 -21.54 -11.44
N GLY A 462 -8.69 -20.23 -11.31
CA GLY A 462 -9.04 -19.25 -12.34
C GLY A 462 -10.49 -18.72 -12.23
N ARG A 463 -11.26 -19.13 -11.22
CA ARG A 463 -12.64 -18.69 -11.04
C ARG A 463 -12.69 -17.32 -10.38
N GLN A 464 -13.68 -16.52 -10.73
CA GLN A 464 -13.81 -15.12 -10.30
C GLN A 464 -14.73 -15.01 -9.08
N VAL A 465 -14.24 -14.39 -8.01
CA VAL A 465 -15.01 -14.09 -6.80
C VAL A 465 -15.22 -12.58 -6.72
N PRO A 466 -16.47 -12.08 -6.62
CA PRO A 466 -16.73 -10.65 -6.58
C PRO A 466 -16.45 -10.08 -5.19
N VAL A 467 -15.49 -9.14 -5.12
CA VAL A 467 -14.98 -8.55 -3.88
C VAL A 467 -15.41 -7.10 -3.67
N GLY A 468 -16.12 -6.49 -4.61
CA GLY A 468 -16.64 -5.12 -4.49
C GLY A 468 -17.11 -4.57 -5.82
N VAL A 469 -17.55 -3.31 -5.81
CA VAL A 469 -17.94 -2.59 -7.03
C VAL A 469 -17.29 -1.22 -7.07
N VAL A 470 -17.01 -0.74 -8.28
CA VAL A 470 -16.61 0.66 -8.54
C VAL A 470 -17.76 1.33 -9.25
N HIS A 471 -18.32 2.38 -8.65
CA HIS A 471 -19.40 3.14 -9.28
C HIS A 471 -18.85 4.22 -10.23
N ALA A 472 -19.56 4.46 -11.32
CA ALA A 472 -19.16 5.46 -12.31
C ALA A 472 -19.10 6.89 -11.73
N HIS A 473 -20.01 7.22 -10.80
CA HIS A 473 -20.05 8.54 -10.18
C HIS A 473 -18.84 8.80 -9.26
N ASP A 474 -18.22 7.75 -8.70
CA ASP A 474 -17.02 7.90 -7.89
C ASP A 474 -15.80 8.26 -8.76
N LEU A 475 -15.73 7.74 -9.98
CA LEU A 475 -14.65 8.01 -10.94
C LEU A 475 -14.68 9.44 -11.51
N GLN A 476 -15.82 10.11 -11.42
CA GLN A 476 -16.03 11.48 -11.88
C GLN A 476 -15.58 12.52 -10.85
N LYS A 477 -15.29 12.12 -9.61
CA LYS A 477 -14.77 13.03 -8.58
C LYS A 477 -13.38 13.53 -9.00
N GLU A 478 -13.13 14.82 -8.79
CA GLU A 478 -11.81 15.42 -9.06
C GLU A 478 -10.71 14.80 -8.21
N THR A 479 -11.03 14.48 -6.95
CA THR A 479 -10.13 13.82 -5.99
C THR A 479 -10.58 12.40 -5.74
N LEU A 480 -9.71 11.44 -6.04
CA LEU A 480 -9.93 10.00 -5.83
C LEU A 480 -9.10 9.42 -4.67
N GLY A 481 -8.21 10.23 -4.10
CA GLY A 481 -7.38 9.86 -2.97
C GLY A 481 -6.51 11.02 -2.54
N THR A 482 -5.70 10.79 -1.52
CA THR A 482 -4.88 11.85 -0.91
C THR A 482 -3.46 11.39 -0.63
N VAL A 483 -2.55 12.35 -0.44
CA VAL A 483 -1.12 12.09 -0.20
C VAL A 483 -0.60 12.95 0.95
N THR A 484 0.23 12.33 1.78
CA THR A 484 1.06 12.97 2.79
C THR A 484 2.53 12.84 2.39
N LEU A 485 3.25 13.96 2.42
CA LEU A 485 4.69 14.02 2.12
C LEU A 485 5.49 14.40 3.37
N ARG A 486 6.69 13.83 3.47
CA ARG A 486 7.64 14.02 4.56
C ARG A 486 9.02 14.15 3.95
N ASP A 487 9.77 15.16 4.35
CA ASP A 487 11.12 15.50 3.86
C ASP A 487 11.20 16.09 2.44
N PHE A 488 10.05 16.26 1.79
CA PHE A 488 9.94 16.91 0.49
C PHE A 488 8.49 17.33 0.26
N CYS A 489 8.26 18.22 -0.71
CA CYS A 489 6.90 18.66 -1.06
C CYS A 489 6.62 18.72 -2.57
N ASN A 490 7.59 18.34 -3.42
CA ASN A 490 7.48 18.48 -4.87
C ASN A 490 6.61 17.37 -5.49
N ARG A 491 5.51 17.78 -6.13
CA ARG A 491 4.54 16.88 -6.78
C ARG A 491 5.12 16.14 -7.99
N GLU A 492 5.91 16.84 -8.81
CA GLU A 492 6.48 16.32 -10.06
C GLU A 492 7.58 15.30 -9.78
N GLU A 493 8.42 15.58 -8.79
CA GLU A 493 9.51 14.69 -8.35
C GLU A 493 9.01 13.29 -7.99
N MET A 494 7.85 13.23 -7.34
CA MET A 494 7.21 11.97 -6.94
C MET A 494 6.19 11.43 -7.95
N LYS A 495 6.02 12.09 -9.09
CA LYS A 495 5.05 11.72 -10.14
C LYS A 495 3.65 11.50 -9.57
N ILE A 496 3.22 12.36 -8.64
CA ILE A 496 1.90 12.24 -7.99
C ILE A 496 0.83 12.65 -9.02
N PRO A 497 -0.11 11.75 -9.39
CA PRO A 497 -1.17 12.07 -10.34
C PRO A 497 -2.10 13.18 -9.85
N SER A 498 -2.73 13.89 -10.79
CA SER A 498 -3.64 15.00 -10.49
C SER A 498 -4.87 14.61 -9.67
N TYR A 499 -5.36 13.37 -9.82
CA TYR A 499 -6.48 12.85 -9.04
C TYR A 499 -6.15 12.53 -7.57
N LEU A 500 -4.88 12.67 -7.16
CA LEU A 500 -4.45 12.58 -5.77
C LEU A 500 -4.08 13.96 -5.23
N GLN A 501 -4.71 14.37 -4.13
CA GLN A 501 -4.45 15.69 -3.51
C GLN A 501 -3.44 15.58 -2.36
N ILE A 502 -2.47 16.50 -2.33
CA ILE A 502 -1.50 16.59 -1.22
C ILE A 502 -2.16 17.34 -0.07
N ILE A 503 -2.36 16.67 1.07
CA ILE A 503 -3.09 17.23 2.22
C ILE A 503 -2.19 17.48 3.43
N SER A 504 -1.01 16.88 3.51
CA SER A 504 -0.07 17.08 4.62
C SER A 504 1.37 17.08 4.12
N VAL A 505 2.16 18.05 4.59
CA VAL A 505 3.57 18.22 4.23
C VAL A 505 4.34 18.62 5.49
N ILE A 506 5.45 17.91 5.74
CA ILE A 506 6.50 18.35 6.67
C ILE A 506 7.80 18.31 5.89
N ASP A 507 8.44 19.46 5.70
CA ASP A 507 9.62 19.62 4.85
C ASP A 507 10.60 20.62 5.48
N HIS A 508 11.86 20.54 5.09
CA HIS A 508 12.93 21.48 5.48
C HIS A 508 13.73 22.00 4.27
N HIS A 509 13.42 21.54 3.06
CA HIS A 509 14.02 21.98 1.81
C HIS A 509 13.37 23.24 1.21
N LYS A 510 13.88 23.71 0.07
CA LYS A 510 13.23 24.73 -0.76
C LYS A 510 11.95 24.14 -1.36
N SER A 511 10.81 24.53 -0.81
CA SER A 511 9.51 23.95 -1.12
C SER A 511 8.84 24.52 -2.37
N SER A 512 8.35 23.63 -3.25
CA SER A 512 7.33 23.92 -4.27
C SER A 512 6.13 23.02 -4.03
N LEU A 513 5.06 23.55 -3.40
CA LEU A 513 3.86 22.80 -3.06
C LEU A 513 2.72 23.20 -4.02
N LEU A 514 2.24 22.23 -4.80
CA LEU A 514 1.09 22.38 -5.70
C LEU A 514 -0.04 21.45 -5.25
N THR A 515 -1.12 22.01 -4.69
CA THR A 515 -2.31 21.27 -4.25
C THR A 515 -3.55 22.16 -4.32
N GLU A 516 -4.71 21.56 -4.59
CA GLU A 516 -6.00 22.26 -4.63
C GLU A 516 -6.76 22.14 -3.30
N ALA A 517 -6.41 21.14 -2.48
CA ALA A 517 -6.97 20.97 -1.14
C ALA A 517 -6.19 21.80 -0.11
N PRO A 518 -6.85 22.42 0.89
CA PRO A 518 -6.15 23.12 1.98
C PRO A 518 -5.23 22.14 2.75
N PRO A 519 -3.89 22.30 2.67
CA PRO A 519 -2.99 21.34 3.27
C PRO A 519 -2.60 21.75 4.70
N LYS A 520 -2.22 20.78 5.52
CA LYS A 520 -1.39 21.01 6.71
C LYS A 520 0.07 21.00 6.27
N ALA A 521 0.65 22.18 6.08
CA ALA A 521 2.06 22.33 5.70
C ALA A 521 2.89 22.89 6.87
N ILE A 522 3.99 22.25 7.20
CA ILE A 522 4.99 22.72 8.17
C ILE A 522 6.34 22.72 7.46
N ILE A 523 6.93 23.89 7.33
CA ILE A 523 8.24 24.09 6.73
C ILE A 523 9.09 24.81 7.76
N SER A 524 10.25 24.25 8.09
CA SER A 524 11.17 24.81 9.08
C SER A 524 12.61 24.70 8.62
N ASP A 525 13.47 25.62 9.09
CA ASP A 525 14.91 25.61 8.84
C ASP A 525 15.62 24.63 9.80
N ALA A 526 15.22 23.36 9.70
CA ALA A 526 15.89 22.24 10.34
C ALA A 526 16.84 21.57 9.33
N GLN A 527 17.88 20.90 9.81
CA GLN A 527 18.68 20.05 8.93
C GLN A 527 18.04 18.70 8.70
N SER A 528 17.20 18.19 9.60
CA SER A 528 16.42 16.95 9.38
C SER A 528 14.92 17.21 9.56
N SER A 529 14.11 16.70 8.63
CA SER A 529 12.64 16.73 8.75
C SER A 529 12.15 16.04 10.03
N ASN A 530 12.87 15.02 10.51
CA ASN A 530 12.52 14.25 11.70
C ASN A 530 12.65 15.05 13.00
N ALA A 531 13.47 16.11 13.05
CA ALA A 531 13.46 17.04 14.18
C ALA A 531 12.10 17.72 14.33
N ILE A 532 11.49 18.13 13.21
CA ILE A 532 10.16 18.75 13.18
C ILE A 532 9.08 17.72 13.56
N VAL A 533 9.16 16.51 13.01
CA VAL A 533 8.21 15.43 13.32
C VAL A 533 8.25 15.07 14.82
N ALA A 534 9.44 15.00 15.41
CA ALA A 534 9.63 14.73 16.83
C ALA A 534 9.00 15.80 17.73
N GLU A 535 9.16 17.09 17.41
CA GLU A 535 8.51 18.16 18.17
C GLU A 535 6.98 18.08 18.15
N LEU A 536 6.40 17.66 17.02
CA LEU A 536 4.96 17.43 16.93
C LEU A 536 4.55 16.20 17.78
N ALA A 537 5.35 15.13 17.73
CA ALA A 537 5.13 13.95 18.55
C ALA A 537 5.16 14.29 20.05
N PHE A 538 6.10 15.12 20.51
CA PHE A 538 6.16 15.59 21.91
C PHE A 538 4.87 16.24 22.36
N LYS A 539 4.27 17.11 21.52
CA LYS A 539 3.01 17.80 21.86
C LYS A 539 1.85 16.83 22.08
N VAL A 540 1.81 15.75 21.30
CA VAL A 540 0.78 14.70 21.45
C VAL A 540 1.08 13.82 22.66
N ASN A 541 2.33 13.36 22.77
CA ASN A 541 2.76 12.44 23.81
C ASN A 541 2.68 13.10 25.21
N ASP A 542 2.99 14.39 25.35
CA ASP A 542 2.82 15.10 26.63
C ASP A 542 1.36 15.29 27.04
N ARG A 543 0.44 15.26 26.08
CA ARG A 543 -0.99 15.48 26.33
C ARG A 543 -1.72 14.21 26.76
N TYR A 544 -1.21 13.04 26.40
CA TYR A 544 -1.89 11.76 26.60
C TYR A 544 -1.01 10.65 27.18
N GLY A 545 0.31 10.83 27.21
CA GLY A 545 1.28 9.88 27.71
C GLY A 545 1.72 10.17 29.15
N LEU A 546 2.07 9.11 29.86
CA LEU A 546 2.66 9.21 31.21
C LEU A 546 4.16 8.90 31.20
N GLY A 547 4.77 8.67 30.03
CA GLY A 547 6.18 8.31 29.92
C GLY A 547 6.52 7.01 30.67
N GLY A 548 5.60 6.05 30.70
CA GLY A 548 5.80 4.76 31.39
C GLY A 548 5.71 4.81 32.92
N MET A 549 5.43 5.98 33.50
CA MET A 549 5.25 6.16 34.95
C MET A 549 3.82 5.88 35.37
N THR A 550 3.66 5.26 36.54
CA THR A 550 2.41 5.13 37.28
C THR A 550 2.13 6.38 38.10
N GLU A 551 0.87 6.58 38.52
CA GLU A 551 0.52 7.67 39.43
C GLU A 551 1.36 7.68 40.71
N LYS A 552 1.66 6.50 41.27
CA LYS A 552 2.47 6.38 42.48
C LYS A 552 3.90 6.86 42.27
N GLU A 553 4.50 6.52 41.12
CA GLU A 553 5.87 6.96 40.77
C GLU A 553 5.92 8.47 40.56
N ILE A 554 4.92 9.05 39.89
CA ILE A 554 4.81 10.50 39.68
C ILE A 554 4.69 11.23 41.02
N ASP A 555 3.80 10.77 41.90
CA ASP A 555 3.58 11.39 43.21
C ASP A 555 4.78 11.23 44.15
N ALA A 556 5.50 10.12 44.06
CA ALA A 556 6.74 9.92 44.79
C ALA A 556 7.80 10.94 44.34
N GLN A 557 8.02 11.07 43.03
CA GLN A 557 9.01 12.01 42.51
C GLN A 557 8.64 13.46 42.83
N LEU A 558 7.36 13.85 42.71
CA LEU A 558 6.91 15.20 43.09
C LEU A 558 7.18 15.53 44.56
N LYS A 559 7.14 14.54 45.46
CA LYS A 559 7.46 14.73 46.90
C LYS A 559 8.96 14.83 47.16
N GLU A 560 9.79 14.23 46.31
CA GLU A 560 11.25 14.33 46.39
C GLU A 560 11.77 15.68 45.86
N MET A 561 10.95 16.41 45.08
CA MET A 561 11.35 17.71 44.55
C MET A 561 11.55 18.75 45.67
N PRO A 562 12.56 19.64 45.55
CA PRO A 562 12.77 20.71 46.51
C PRO A 562 11.55 21.64 46.63
N SER A 563 11.26 22.11 47.84
CA SER A 563 10.17 23.07 48.09
C SER A 563 10.38 24.44 47.43
N LYS A 564 11.64 24.76 47.09
CA LYS A 564 12.03 25.92 46.27
C LYS A 564 12.90 25.42 45.12
N LEU A 565 12.40 25.53 43.89
CA LEU A 565 13.13 25.20 42.67
C LEU A 565 14.20 26.29 42.43
N GLN A 566 15.47 25.90 42.35
CA GLN A 566 16.62 26.80 42.26
C GLN A 566 17.28 26.81 40.87
N SER A 567 17.08 25.76 40.06
CA SER A 567 17.63 25.66 38.70
C SER A 567 16.55 25.58 37.61
N ALA A 568 16.91 25.95 36.39
CA ALA A 568 16.03 25.80 35.23
C ALA A 568 15.71 24.32 34.93
N GLU A 569 16.66 23.42 35.15
CA GLU A 569 16.49 21.97 35.09
C GLU A 569 15.39 21.49 36.04
N GLU A 570 15.46 21.86 37.33
CA GLU A 570 14.45 21.50 38.34
C GLU A 570 13.06 22.01 37.95
N ILE A 571 12.99 23.22 37.39
CA ILE A 571 11.74 23.81 36.90
C ILE A 571 11.17 22.99 35.74
N ARG A 572 11.99 22.61 34.75
CA ARG A 572 11.55 21.81 33.60
C ARG A 572 11.10 20.41 34.03
N ILE A 573 11.83 19.74 34.92
CA ILE A 573 11.42 18.44 35.49
C ILE A 573 10.08 18.58 36.23
N TYR A 574 9.93 19.60 37.06
CA TYR A 574 8.69 19.85 37.79
C TYR A 574 7.52 20.10 36.84
N GLN A 575 7.70 20.88 35.77
CA GLN A 575 6.69 21.10 34.73
C GLN A 575 6.27 19.80 34.04
N ARG A 576 7.22 18.93 33.67
CA ARG A 576 6.92 17.62 33.06
C ARG A 576 6.12 16.73 34.01
N LEU A 577 6.47 16.67 35.29
CA LEU A 577 5.73 15.92 36.30
C LEU A 577 4.31 16.46 36.51
N LEU A 578 4.15 17.79 36.61
CA LEU A 578 2.83 18.42 36.71
C LEU A 578 1.98 18.16 35.47
N GLN A 579 2.59 18.16 34.28
CA GLN A 579 1.89 17.83 33.04
C GLN A 579 1.36 16.38 33.07
N LYS A 580 2.15 15.40 33.53
CA LYS A 580 1.65 14.02 33.73
C LYS A 580 0.54 13.93 34.77
N LYS A 581 0.66 14.67 35.88
CA LYS A 581 -0.40 14.71 36.90
C LYS A 581 -1.69 15.33 36.34
N LYS A 582 -1.56 16.32 35.46
CA LYS A 582 -2.69 16.88 34.70
C LYS A 582 -3.35 15.82 33.82
N VAL A 583 -2.58 15.00 33.10
CA VAL A 583 -3.13 13.88 32.29
C VAL A 583 -3.94 12.92 33.18
N LEU A 584 -3.39 12.50 34.32
CA LEU A 584 -4.11 11.65 35.29
C LEU A 584 -5.40 12.28 35.81
N SER A 585 -5.39 13.59 36.08
CA SER A 585 -6.57 14.29 36.61
C SER A 585 -7.73 14.42 35.62
N GLN A 586 -7.49 14.21 34.33
CA GLN A 586 -8.50 14.38 33.28
C GLN A 586 -9.42 13.16 33.11
N SER A 587 -9.28 12.10 33.92
CA SER A 587 -10.05 10.83 33.81
C SER A 587 -10.11 10.30 32.37
N CYS A 588 -9.00 10.43 31.64
CA CYS A 588 -8.94 10.17 30.21
C CYS A 588 -8.73 8.67 29.97
N THR A 589 -9.58 8.04 29.15
CA THR A 589 -9.39 6.65 28.67
C THR A 589 -8.33 6.53 27.58
N HIS A 590 -7.81 7.67 27.11
CA HIS A 590 -6.81 7.76 26.05
C HIS A 590 -5.40 7.52 26.58
N TYR A 591 -4.52 6.98 25.73
CA TYR A 591 -3.14 6.70 26.07
C TYR A 591 -2.20 6.82 24.87
N VAL A 592 -0.92 7.01 25.19
CA VAL A 592 0.20 6.71 24.29
C VAL A 592 1.02 5.59 24.92
N SER A 593 1.29 4.53 24.16
CA SER A 593 2.05 3.38 24.64
C SER A 593 3.51 3.77 24.88
N PRO A 594 4.10 3.50 26.07
CA PRO A 594 5.51 3.78 26.34
C PRO A 594 6.46 3.06 25.36
N LYS A 595 6.07 1.86 24.89
CA LYS A 595 6.83 1.12 23.88
C LYS A 595 6.85 1.87 22.55
N ARG A 596 5.70 2.40 22.12
CA ARG A 596 5.58 3.23 20.92
C ARG A 596 6.45 4.48 21.05
N GLU A 597 6.34 5.23 22.14
CA GLU A 597 7.17 6.45 22.34
C GLU A 597 8.67 6.14 22.28
N LYS A 598 9.11 5.06 22.95
CA LYS A 598 10.53 4.65 22.94
C LYS A 598 11.05 4.40 21.53
N ILE A 599 10.31 3.63 20.73
CA ILE A 599 10.71 3.28 19.36
C ILE A 599 10.64 4.51 18.44
N GLU A 600 9.61 5.33 18.60
CA GLU A 600 9.44 6.59 17.87
C GLU A 600 10.59 7.57 18.10
N TYR A 601 10.97 7.81 19.37
CA TYR A 601 12.09 8.69 19.68
C TYR A 601 13.43 8.11 19.22
N LEU A 602 13.63 6.79 19.33
CA LEU A 602 14.84 6.14 18.84
C LEU A 602 15.00 6.31 17.32
N HIS A 603 13.92 6.10 16.58
CA HIS A 603 13.88 6.34 15.14
C HIS A 603 14.24 7.79 14.79
N PHE A 604 13.65 8.78 15.47
CA PHE A 604 13.97 10.18 15.22
C PHE A 604 15.43 10.52 15.52
N ILE A 605 16.01 9.99 16.61
CA ILE A 605 17.43 10.19 16.93
C ILE A 605 18.30 9.72 15.75
N TYR A 606 18.09 8.50 15.26
CA TYR A 606 18.94 7.97 14.18
C TYR A 606 18.71 8.63 12.83
N ALA A 607 17.47 9.02 12.51
CA ALA A 607 17.18 9.78 11.30
C ALA A 607 17.88 11.16 11.31
N ILE A 608 17.78 11.89 12.43
CA ILE A 608 18.48 13.18 12.60
C ILE A 608 20.00 12.97 12.49
N LEU A 609 20.55 11.90 13.06
CA LEU A 609 21.98 11.61 12.97
C LEU A 609 22.47 11.34 11.54
N ASP A 610 21.66 10.68 10.71
CA ASP A 610 22.02 10.39 9.31
C ASP A 610 22.10 11.68 8.49
N ASP A 611 21.06 12.52 8.57
CA ASP A 611 20.96 13.71 7.72
C ASP A 611 21.89 14.86 8.19
N THR A 612 22.10 14.98 9.50
CA THR A 612 23.05 15.96 10.07
C THR A 612 24.53 15.56 9.94
N ASP A 613 24.83 14.39 9.35
CA ASP A 613 26.16 13.77 9.29
C ASP A 613 26.81 13.77 10.69
N LEU A 614 26.09 13.18 11.66
CA LEU A 614 26.40 13.16 13.08
C LEU A 614 26.59 14.55 13.72
N LEU A 615 25.59 15.41 13.57
CA LEU A 615 25.56 16.79 14.11
C LEU A 615 26.69 17.70 13.59
N THR A 616 27.37 17.32 12.50
CA THR A 616 28.37 18.20 11.86
C THR A 616 27.72 19.31 11.04
N LYS A 617 26.52 19.05 10.51
CA LYS A 617 25.66 20.02 9.84
C LYS A 617 24.34 20.04 10.59
N VAL A 618 24.17 21.02 11.45
CA VAL A 618 23.08 21.01 12.42
C VAL A 618 22.56 22.42 12.63
N SER A 619 21.25 22.56 12.69
CA SER A 619 20.58 23.79 13.09
C SER A 619 20.36 23.80 14.60
N ARG A 620 19.96 24.96 15.15
CA ARG A 620 19.60 25.06 16.57
C ARG A 620 18.43 24.14 16.92
N ILE A 621 17.45 24.02 16.01
CA ILE A 621 16.26 23.17 16.19
C ILE A 621 16.67 21.71 16.33
N ASP A 622 17.57 21.22 15.47
CA ASP A 622 18.03 19.83 15.54
C ASP A 622 18.73 19.53 16.87
N ILE A 623 19.56 20.46 17.37
CA ILE A 623 20.27 20.32 18.66
C ILE A 623 19.32 20.29 19.85
N GLU A 624 18.39 21.25 19.93
CA GLU A 624 17.43 21.34 21.02
C GLU A 624 16.46 20.14 21.01
N CYS A 625 16.06 19.70 19.81
CA CYS A 625 15.24 18.51 19.63
C CYS A 625 15.99 17.25 20.05
N MET A 626 17.26 17.10 19.66
CA MET A 626 18.09 15.95 20.08
C MET A 626 18.25 15.88 21.61
N ALA A 627 18.53 17.00 22.27
CA ALA A 627 18.58 17.02 23.74
C ALA A 627 17.24 16.61 24.36
N SER A 628 16.12 17.11 23.82
CA SER A 628 14.79 16.73 24.27
C SER A 628 14.50 15.23 24.06
N LEU A 629 14.89 14.66 22.92
CA LEU A 629 14.78 13.22 22.63
C LEU A 629 15.56 12.40 23.66
N LEU A 630 16.82 12.75 23.94
CA LEU A 630 17.66 12.02 24.90
C LEU A 630 17.09 12.08 26.32
N ASN A 631 16.69 13.26 26.77
CA ASN A 631 16.07 13.44 28.09
C ASN A 631 14.79 12.62 28.22
N ARG A 632 13.90 12.68 27.22
CA ARG A 632 12.63 11.92 27.21
C ARG A 632 12.87 10.41 27.15
N LEU A 633 13.81 9.95 26.33
CA LEU A 633 14.14 8.54 26.21
C LEU A 633 14.73 8.00 27.52
N LYS A 634 15.58 8.78 28.19
CA LYS A 634 16.14 8.41 29.49
C LYS A 634 15.03 8.39 30.54
N SER A 635 14.12 9.36 30.53
CA SER A 635 12.97 9.39 31.43
C SER A 635 12.08 8.16 31.27
N LEU A 636 11.78 7.77 30.02
CA LEU A 636 11.03 6.56 29.69
C LEU A 636 11.71 5.29 30.20
N MET A 637 13.03 5.19 30.01
CA MET A 637 13.81 4.03 30.41
C MET A 637 13.87 3.88 31.94
N LEU A 638 14.05 4.98 32.66
CA LEU A 638 14.15 4.98 34.12
C LEU A 638 12.79 5.02 34.84
N LYS A 639 11.69 5.25 34.10
CA LYS A 639 10.36 5.58 34.65
C LYS A 639 10.43 6.70 35.68
N LYS A 640 11.22 7.73 35.37
CA LYS A 640 11.49 8.89 36.22
C LYS A 640 11.81 10.08 35.33
N GLU A 641 11.26 11.25 35.61
CA GLU A 641 11.65 12.44 34.85
C GLU A 641 13.08 12.88 35.19
N VAL A 642 13.95 12.91 34.19
CA VAL A 642 15.36 13.28 34.31
C VAL A 642 15.77 14.24 33.19
N GLU A 643 16.93 14.87 33.35
CA GLU A 643 17.55 15.72 32.35
C GLU A 643 19.04 15.41 32.30
N ILE A 644 19.46 14.66 31.29
CA ILE A 644 20.85 14.21 31.11
C ILE A 644 21.68 15.16 30.23
N VAL A 645 21.02 16.06 29.50
CA VAL A 645 21.66 17.09 28.68
C VAL A 645 20.84 18.38 28.73
N HIS A 646 21.52 19.52 28.95
CA HIS A 646 20.97 20.86 28.81
C HIS A 646 22.04 21.84 28.26
N PHE A 647 21.60 23.04 27.86
CA PHE A 647 22.45 24.07 27.25
C PHE A 647 22.37 25.43 27.95
N ASP A 648 21.75 25.51 29.13
CA ASP A 648 21.54 26.79 29.86
C ASP A 648 22.85 27.55 30.18
N ASP A 649 23.99 26.87 30.18
CA ASP A 649 25.33 27.40 30.44
C ASP A 649 26.14 27.69 29.16
N ILE A 650 25.56 27.49 27.97
CA ILE A 650 26.20 27.82 26.69
C ILE A 650 25.64 29.15 26.19
N ASP A 651 26.52 30.12 25.94
CA ASP A 651 26.14 31.42 25.38
C ASP A 651 25.44 31.28 24.02
N GLU A 652 24.39 32.08 23.80
CA GLU A 652 23.66 32.14 22.51
C GLU A 652 24.43 32.95 21.45
N ASP A 653 25.65 32.52 21.14
CA ASP A 653 26.53 33.13 20.15
C ASP A 653 26.58 32.32 18.83
N LYS A 654 27.44 32.72 17.89
CA LYS A 654 27.63 32.02 16.61
C LYS A 654 28.24 30.62 16.76
N GLU A 655 28.82 30.31 17.91
CA GLU A 655 29.44 29.02 18.23
C GLU A 655 28.50 28.10 19.03
N PHE A 656 27.31 28.59 19.44
CA PHE A 656 26.33 27.84 20.22
C PHE A 656 26.11 26.43 19.67
N THR A 657 25.77 26.31 18.39
CA THR A 657 25.47 25.01 17.76
C THR A 657 26.67 24.06 17.80
N THR A 658 27.89 24.58 17.66
CA THR A 658 29.11 23.77 17.70
C THR A 658 29.40 23.29 19.12
N LYS A 659 29.31 24.18 20.12
CA LYS A 659 29.51 23.85 21.54
C LYS A 659 28.45 22.86 22.05
N ALA A 660 27.20 23.07 21.66
CA ALA A 660 26.08 22.21 22.04
C ALA A 660 26.13 20.84 21.35
N ALA A 661 26.50 20.78 20.06
CA ALA A 661 26.75 19.52 19.36
C ALA A 661 27.87 18.72 20.02
N GLN A 662 28.98 19.39 20.39
CA GLN A 662 30.07 18.75 21.11
C GLN A 662 29.59 18.18 22.44
N ARG A 663 28.80 18.93 23.23
CA ARG A 663 28.23 18.44 24.49
C ARG A 663 27.36 17.20 24.29
N LEU A 664 26.51 17.19 23.26
CA LEU A 664 25.72 16.01 22.91
C LEU A 664 26.64 14.82 22.62
N LEU A 665 27.60 14.97 21.71
CA LEU A 665 28.51 13.89 21.31
C LEU A 665 29.33 13.32 22.48
N GLN A 666 29.65 14.14 23.47
CA GLN A 666 30.38 13.76 24.68
C GLN A 666 29.50 13.21 25.80
N ASN A 667 28.18 13.15 25.63
CA ASN A 667 27.27 12.55 26.61
C ASN A 667 27.31 11.01 26.54
N GLU A 668 27.41 10.35 27.70
CA GLU A 668 27.54 8.88 27.79
C GLU A 668 26.36 8.12 27.20
N ASP A 669 25.13 8.57 27.49
CA ASP A 669 23.91 7.96 26.97
C ASP A 669 23.83 8.13 25.44
N PHE A 670 24.19 9.31 24.90
CA PHE A 670 24.21 9.50 23.46
C PHE A 670 25.31 8.68 22.77
N TYR A 671 26.52 8.63 23.36
CA TYR A 671 27.61 7.78 22.88
C TYR A 671 27.20 6.32 22.78
N SER A 672 26.51 5.80 23.78
CA SER A 672 26.03 4.41 23.76
C SER A 672 25.06 4.11 22.60
N LEU A 673 24.34 5.12 22.10
CA LEU A 673 23.47 5.01 20.91
C LEU A 673 24.28 5.03 19.61
N TYR A 674 25.01 6.11 19.34
CA TYR A 674 25.68 6.25 18.03
C TYR A 674 26.87 5.29 17.88
N SER A 675 27.52 4.85 18.97
CA SER A 675 28.60 3.86 18.92
C SER A 675 28.15 2.51 18.37
N LYS A 676 26.91 2.09 18.64
CA LYS A 676 26.33 0.86 18.07
C LYS A 676 26.25 0.93 16.55
N VAL A 677 25.71 2.03 16.01
CA VAL A 677 25.61 2.23 14.56
C VAL A 677 26.99 2.34 13.92
N TYR A 678 27.91 3.08 14.55
CA TYR A 678 29.28 3.22 14.06
C TYR A 678 30.00 1.89 13.98
N THR A 679 29.82 1.03 14.99
CA THR A 679 30.38 -0.33 14.98
C THR A 679 29.87 -1.14 13.79
N HIS A 680 28.57 -1.07 13.48
CA HIS A 680 28.00 -1.76 12.31
C HIS A 680 28.47 -1.15 10.99
N LYS A 681 28.55 0.18 10.89
CA LYS A 681 29.11 0.86 9.71
C LYS A 681 30.56 0.45 9.47
N GLU A 682 31.36 0.39 10.53
CA GLU A 682 32.78 0.01 10.48
C GLU A 682 32.97 -1.42 9.99
N GLN A 683 32.15 -2.36 10.46
CA GLN A 683 32.14 -3.74 9.95
C GLN A 683 31.70 -3.79 8.48
N GLY A 684 30.65 -3.04 8.13
CA GLY A 684 30.10 -2.98 6.78
C GLY A 684 31.10 -2.44 5.74
N VAL A 685 32.03 -1.56 6.11
CA VAL A 685 33.07 -1.05 5.19
C VAL A 685 33.97 -2.18 4.70
N ASP A 686 34.49 -3.01 5.62
CA ASP A 686 35.38 -4.12 5.25
C ASP A 686 34.66 -5.16 4.38
N ASP A 687 33.41 -5.49 4.73
CA ASP A 687 32.57 -6.40 3.95
C ASP A 687 32.32 -5.87 2.53
N ASN A 688 32.02 -4.58 2.39
CA ASN A 688 31.80 -3.95 1.09
C ASN A 688 33.06 -3.92 0.23
N ILE A 689 34.23 -3.65 0.83
CA ILE A 689 35.52 -3.74 0.13
C ILE A 689 35.72 -5.16 -0.39
N ASN A 690 35.52 -6.18 0.46
CA ASN A 690 35.69 -7.58 0.10
C ASN A 690 34.72 -8.03 -1.00
N LYS A 691 33.43 -7.67 -0.91
CA LYS A 691 32.43 -7.93 -1.96
C LYS A 691 32.82 -7.28 -3.28
N CYS A 692 33.27 -6.03 -3.24
CA CYS A 692 33.72 -5.29 -4.42
C CYS A 692 34.87 -6.02 -5.11
N LEU A 693 35.86 -6.49 -4.34
CA LEU A 693 37.00 -7.27 -4.86
C LEU A 693 36.55 -8.54 -5.56
N LYS A 694 35.61 -9.29 -4.96
CA LYS A 694 35.02 -10.52 -5.54
C LYS A 694 34.13 -10.27 -6.77
N GLY A 695 33.76 -9.02 -7.05
CA GLY A 695 32.83 -8.69 -8.13
C GLY A 695 31.36 -8.90 -7.76
N GLU A 696 31.07 -9.06 -6.47
CA GLU A 696 29.72 -9.12 -5.92
C GLU A 696 29.15 -7.70 -5.77
N SER A 697 27.83 -7.61 -5.56
CA SER A 697 27.17 -6.32 -5.29
C SER A 697 27.77 -5.68 -4.03
N SER A 698 28.20 -4.42 -4.14
CA SER A 698 28.90 -3.69 -3.07
C SER A 698 28.59 -2.20 -3.12
N ASN A 699 28.65 -1.55 -1.96
CA ASN A 699 28.30 -0.14 -1.80
C ASN A 699 29.50 0.81 -1.93
N VAL A 700 30.71 0.31 -2.25
CA VAL A 700 31.94 1.12 -2.28
C VAL A 700 31.84 2.35 -3.18
N PHE A 701 31.16 2.22 -4.33
CA PHE A 701 31.02 3.29 -5.33
C PHE A 701 29.59 3.83 -5.47
N ILE A 702 28.70 3.52 -4.52
CA ILE A 702 27.27 3.85 -4.64
C ILE A 702 27.01 5.36 -4.49
N ASP A 703 27.77 6.05 -3.62
CA ASP A 703 27.69 7.50 -3.45
C ASP A 703 28.46 8.23 -4.56
N THR A 704 28.00 8.07 -5.80
CA THR A 704 28.52 8.76 -6.98
C THR A 704 27.40 9.53 -7.67
N LYS A 705 27.64 10.79 -8.02
CA LYS A 705 26.68 11.63 -8.78
C LYS A 705 27.33 12.22 -10.02
N ILE A 706 26.52 12.43 -11.05
CA ILE A 706 26.88 13.24 -12.22
C ILE A 706 26.45 14.68 -11.90
N LEU A 707 27.38 15.61 -11.97
CA LEU A 707 27.21 17.01 -11.60
C LEU A 707 27.66 17.91 -12.74
N SER A 708 26.91 19.00 -12.97
CA SER A 708 27.14 19.93 -14.08
C SER A 708 27.24 19.24 -15.45
N TYR A 709 26.54 18.11 -15.61
CA TYR A 709 26.45 17.25 -16.81
C TYR A 709 27.76 16.55 -17.26
N CYS A 710 28.94 17.10 -16.99
CA CYS A 710 30.22 16.56 -17.46
C CYS A 710 31.12 15.94 -16.38
N ASN A 711 30.74 16.02 -15.10
CA ASN A 711 31.59 15.56 -13.99
C ASN A 711 30.94 14.40 -13.24
N ARG A 712 31.67 13.30 -13.07
CA ARG A 712 31.26 12.19 -12.20
C ARG A 712 32.08 12.25 -10.91
N VAL A 713 31.43 12.50 -9.79
CA VAL A 713 32.08 12.66 -8.48
C VAL A 713 31.51 11.69 -7.47
N GLY A 714 32.38 10.81 -6.97
CA GLY A 714 32.05 9.84 -5.93
C GLY A 714 32.83 10.02 -4.63
N GLN A 715 32.33 9.40 -3.57
CA GLN A 715 32.99 9.36 -2.26
C GLN A 715 32.80 7.98 -1.60
N THR A 716 33.83 7.48 -0.94
CA THR A 716 33.76 6.36 0.00
C THR A 716 34.29 6.85 1.34
N LYS A 717 33.45 6.79 2.37
CA LYS A 717 33.87 7.05 3.76
C LYS A 717 34.35 5.75 4.40
N ILE A 718 35.50 5.78 5.08
CA ILE A 718 36.08 4.65 5.81
C ILE A 718 36.47 5.07 7.22
N PHE A 719 36.54 4.14 8.16
CA PHE A 719 37.11 4.40 9.49
C PHE A 719 38.61 4.13 9.48
N ALA A 720 39.34 4.77 10.39
CA ALA A 720 40.79 4.57 10.51
C ALA A 720 41.18 3.08 10.66
N LYS A 721 40.37 2.28 11.35
CA LYS A 721 40.60 0.84 11.51
C LYS A 721 40.42 0.04 10.22
N ASN A 722 39.61 0.51 9.27
CA ASN A 722 39.45 -0.13 7.97
C ASN A 722 40.59 0.23 7.00
N TYR A 723 41.40 1.24 7.31
CA TYR A 723 42.46 1.69 6.41
C TYR A 723 43.44 0.57 6.01
N PRO A 724 43.92 -0.32 6.91
CA PRO A 724 44.77 -1.44 6.51
C PRO A 724 44.10 -2.38 5.49
N THR A 725 42.79 -2.61 5.61
CA THR A 725 42.01 -3.39 4.63
C THR A 725 41.96 -2.66 3.30
N PHE A 726 41.61 -1.37 3.31
CA PHE A 726 41.60 -0.53 2.11
C PHE A 726 42.97 -0.49 1.43
N GLN A 727 44.06 -0.28 2.18
CA GLN A 727 45.41 -0.17 1.63
C GLN A 727 45.83 -1.43 0.89
N LYS A 728 45.50 -2.62 1.41
CA LYS A 728 45.72 -3.91 0.72
C LYS A 728 44.88 -4.05 -0.55
N ALA A 729 43.68 -3.48 -0.56
CA ALA A 729 42.73 -3.55 -1.67
C ALA A 729 42.87 -2.41 -2.71
N ALA A 730 43.61 -1.34 -2.40
CA ALA A 730 43.54 -0.07 -3.12
C ALA A 730 43.83 -0.19 -4.62
N SER A 731 44.83 -0.99 -5.01
CA SER A 731 45.17 -1.20 -6.43
C SER A 731 44.01 -1.80 -7.23
N GLU A 732 43.39 -2.87 -6.71
CA GLU A 732 42.27 -3.54 -7.37
C GLU A 732 40.99 -2.70 -7.34
N LEU A 733 40.74 -1.97 -6.25
CA LEU A 733 39.61 -1.03 -6.16
C LEU A 733 39.72 0.09 -7.20
N ARG A 734 40.91 0.70 -7.35
CA ARG A 734 41.16 1.72 -8.37
C ARG A 734 40.94 1.16 -9.78
N LYS A 735 41.38 -0.07 -10.04
CA LYS A 735 41.15 -0.75 -11.32
C LYS A 735 39.65 -0.87 -11.62
N LYS A 736 38.87 -1.42 -10.70
CA LYS A 736 37.41 -1.53 -10.84
C LYS A 736 36.72 -0.17 -11.00
N TRP A 737 37.21 0.85 -10.31
CA TRP A 737 36.68 2.21 -10.46
C TRP A 737 36.98 2.80 -11.85
N VAL A 738 38.19 2.62 -12.38
CA VAL A 738 38.57 3.04 -13.73
C VAL A 738 37.76 2.29 -14.78
N ASP A 739 37.57 0.97 -14.63
CA ASP A 739 36.73 0.17 -15.54
C ASP A 739 35.29 0.74 -15.62
N LYS A 740 34.73 1.15 -14.47
CA LYS A 740 33.43 1.85 -14.42
C LYS A 740 33.47 3.22 -15.10
N ALA A 741 34.54 4.00 -14.88
CA ALA A 741 34.69 5.32 -15.49
C ALA A 741 34.76 5.22 -17.03
N LEU A 742 35.55 4.27 -17.55
CA LEU A 742 35.65 3.95 -18.97
C LEU A 742 34.31 3.53 -19.57
N SER A 743 33.60 2.62 -18.91
CA SER A 743 32.26 2.16 -19.33
C SER A 743 31.25 3.32 -19.40
N ILE A 744 31.25 4.21 -18.41
CA ILE A 744 30.36 5.37 -18.39
C ILE A 744 30.70 6.37 -19.50
N TYR A 745 31.99 6.66 -19.72
CA TYR A 745 32.41 7.55 -20.81
C TYR A 745 32.07 6.96 -22.19
N ALA A 746 32.22 5.66 -22.37
CA ALA A 746 31.83 4.98 -23.61
C ALA A 746 30.32 5.09 -23.89
N ASN A 747 29.48 5.08 -22.83
CA ASN A 747 28.03 5.23 -22.94
C ASN A 747 27.58 6.70 -23.05
N ASN A 748 28.31 7.63 -22.42
CA ASN A 748 28.05 9.05 -22.46
C ASN A 748 29.38 9.84 -22.51
N GLY A 749 29.76 10.22 -23.72
CA GLY A 749 31.01 10.93 -24.01
C GLY A 749 31.09 12.36 -23.45
N GLU A 750 30.01 12.89 -22.88
CA GLU A 750 30.03 14.21 -22.22
C GLU A 750 30.62 14.14 -20.80
N ILE A 751 30.64 12.95 -20.18
CA ILE A 751 31.16 12.75 -18.82
C ILE A 751 32.67 12.53 -18.86
N ILE A 752 33.40 13.63 -18.82
CA ILE A 752 34.85 13.69 -19.09
C ILE A 752 35.74 13.87 -17.86
N LEU A 753 35.20 14.29 -16.70
CA LEU A 753 35.97 14.40 -15.46
C LEU A 753 35.44 13.41 -14.42
N HIS A 754 36.25 12.43 -14.04
CA HIS A 754 35.89 11.42 -13.04
C HIS A 754 36.74 11.60 -11.78
N LEU A 755 36.08 11.85 -10.66
CA LEU A 755 36.68 12.05 -9.35
C LEU A 755 36.12 11.06 -8.35
N HIS A 756 36.97 10.50 -7.48
CA HIS A 756 36.52 9.67 -6.37
C HIS A 756 37.36 9.88 -5.13
N ALA A 757 36.73 10.30 -4.04
CA ALA A 757 37.41 10.53 -2.77
C ALA A 757 37.29 9.31 -1.84
N ILE A 758 38.40 8.93 -1.22
CA ILE A 758 38.43 8.04 -0.07
C ILE A 758 38.71 8.90 1.16
N SER A 759 37.72 9.03 2.03
CA SER A 759 37.75 9.95 3.17
C SER A 759 37.68 9.18 4.49
N THR A 760 38.55 9.52 5.44
CA THR A 760 38.50 8.96 6.79
C THR A 760 37.53 9.74 7.65
N ILE A 761 36.61 9.02 8.30
CA ILE A 761 35.71 9.59 9.30
C ILE A 761 36.14 9.20 10.71
N ALA A 762 35.80 10.05 11.69
CA ALA A 762 36.10 9.81 13.09
C ALA A 762 35.39 8.55 13.60
N SER A 763 36.03 7.78 14.47
CA SER A 763 35.35 6.70 15.19
C SER A 763 34.44 7.27 16.28
N ALA A 764 33.46 6.47 16.72
CA ALA A 764 32.57 6.89 17.80
C ALA A 764 33.36 7.27 19.07
N GLU A 765 34.40 6.50 19.41
CA GLU A 765 35.26 6.75 20.56
C GLU A 765 36.01 8.10 20.46
N GLN A 766 36.49 8.45 19.27
CA GLN A 766 37.19 9.73 19.04
C GLN A 766 36.25 10.92 19.23
N LEU A 767 35.01 10.78 18.74
CA LEU A 767 33.97 11.81 18.88
C LEU A 767 33.58 12.00 20.34
N TYR A 768 33.38 10.90 21.08
CA TYR A 768 33.05 10.93 22.51
C TYR A 768 34.16 11.56 23.36
N LYS A 769 35.44 11.26 23.07
CA LYS A 769 36.57 11.89 23.78
C LYS A 769 36.79 13.35 23.41
N GLY A 770 36.26 13.81 22.27
CA GLY A 770 36.58 15.11 21.70
C GLY A 770 38.02 15.19 21.20
N ASP A 771 38.63 14.05 20.87
CA ASP A 771 40.03 13.99 20.43
C ASP A 771 40.16 14.61 19.03
N LYS A 772 41.18 15.47 18.85
CA LYS A 772 41.56 15.92 17.51
C LYS A 772 42.17 14.74 16.76
N ALA A 773 41.43 14.27 15.75
CA ALA A 773 41.87 13.23 14.84
C ALA A 773 43.26 13.54 14.25
N ASN A 774 44.26 12.79 14.67
CA ASN A 774 45.57 12.73 14.03
C ASN A 774 45.82 11.28 13.62
N TYR A 775 45.73 11.01 12.32
CA TYR A 775 45.89 9.67 11.78
C TYR A 775 47.25 9.54 11.09
N ASP A 776 47.87 8.38 11.23
CA ASP A 776 49.18 8.11 10.62
C ASP A 776 49.08 7.92 9.08
N HIS A 777 47.88 7.71 8.57
CA HIS A 777 47.62 7.49 7.14
C HIS A 777 47.12 8.75 6.42
N LYS A 778 47.09 8.66 5.08
CA LYS A 778 46.56 9.70 4.20
C LYS A 778 45.31 9.22 3.47
N ASP A 779 44.36 10.13 3.34
CA ASP A 779 43.19 9.98 2.48
C ASP A 779 43.58 10.18 1.01
N GLU A 780 42.70 9.77 0.10
CA GLU A 780 42.97 9.78 -1.34
C GLU A 780 41.86 10.48 -2.13
N MET A 781 42.23 11.11 -3.24
CA MET A 781 41.30 11.53 -4.28
C MET A 781 41.85 11.07 -5.63
N TRP A 782 41.06 10.26 -6.33
CA TRP A 782 41.42 9.64 -7.60
C TRP A 782 40.87 10.47 -8.75
N PHE A 783 41.69 10.62 -9.77
CA PHE A 783 41.37 11.38 -10.98
C PHE A 783 41.52 10.49 -12.19
N TRP A 784 40.49 10.46 -13.03
CA TRP A 784 40.57 9.89 -14.37
C TRP A 784 39.90 10.84 -15.36
N ILE A 785 40.54 11.00 -16.52
CA ILE A 785 40.04 11.77 -17.66
C ILE A 785 40.33 10.98 -18.95
N PRO A 786 39.46 11.06 -19.99
CA PRO A 786 39.76 10.53 -21.31
C PRO A 786 40.85 11.38 -22.00
N GLU A 787 41.57 10.77 -22.94
CA GLU A 787 42.66 11.40 -23.72
C GLU A 787 42.11 12.39 -24.76
N THR A 788 41.58 13.52 -24.28
CA THR A 788 41.03 14.61 -25.10
C THR A 788 41.47 15.96 -24.52
N GLU A 789 41.71 16.95 -25.39
CA GLU A 789 42.10 18.30 -24.96
C GLU A 789 41.04 18.94 -24.04
N LEU A 790 39.76 18.73 -24.36
CA LEU A 790 38.64 19.23 -23.56
C LEU A 790 38.66 18.67 -22.12
N ALA A 791 38.91 17.37 -21.95
CA ALA A 791 38.97 16.76 -20.63
C ALA A 791 40.16 17.29 -19.81
N LEU A 792 41.31 17.50 -20.46
CA LEU A 792 42.48 18.12 -19.85
C LEU A 792 42.20 19.55 -19.41
N GLU A 793 41.51 20.35 -20.23
CA GLU A 793 41.09 21.70 -19.90
C GLU A 793 40.15 21.71 -18.69
N LYS A 794 39.15 20.82 -18.66
CA LYS A 794 38.21 20.72 -17.51
C LYS A 794 38.92 20.31 -16.22
N LEU A 795 39.90 19.40 -16.29
CA LEU A 795 40.75 19.08 -15.14
C LEU A 795 41.50 20.33 -14.64
N LYS A 796 42.13 21.11 -15.54
CA LYS A 796 42.83 22.35 -15.17
C LYS A 796 41.91 23.38 -14.52
N LEU A 797 40.69 23.55 -15.05
CA LEU A 797 39.67 24.43 -14.47
C LEU A 797 39.28 23.99 -13.06
N PHE A 798 39.02 22.69 -12.87
CA PHE A 798 38.72 22.12 -11.55
C PHE A 798 39.87 22.40 -10.57
N LEU A 799 41.12 22.07 -10.94
CA LEU A 799 42.29 22.24 -10.08
C LEU A 799 42.48 23.72 -9.68
N ASN A 800 42.32 24.64 -10.63
CA ASN A 800 42.44 26.08 -10.36
C ASN A 800 41.37 26.57 -9.38
N GLY A 801 40.11 26.14 -9.56
CA GLY A 801 39.03 26.46 -8.63
C GLY A 801 39.27 25.85 -7.25
N PHE A 802 39.63 24.57 -7.22
CA PHE A 802 39.83 23.80 -6.01
C PHE A 802 40.99 24.33 -5.17
N LYS A 803 42.08 24.77 -5.80
CA LYS A 803 43.22 25.45 -5.14
C LYS A 803 42.79 26.61 -4.25
N GLY A 804 41.77 27.37 -4.65
CA GLY A 804 41.25 28.51 -3.92
C GLY A 804 40.38 28.18 -2.70
N SER A 805 40.08 26.90 -2.45
CA SER A 805 39.21 26.50 -1.34
C SER A 805 39.87 26.71 0.03
N LYS A 806 39.05 27.00 1.06
CA LYS A 806 39.55 27.08 2.45
C LYS A 806 40.11 25.74 2.94
N ALA A 807 39.59 24.62 2.40
CA ALA A 807 40.03 23.29 2.78
C ALA A 807 41.43 22.99 2.22
N THR A 808 41.69 23.30 0.94
CA THR A 808 43.00 23.09 0.31
C THR A 808 44.10 23.95 0.92
N GLN A 809 43.78 25.14 1.43
CA GLN A 809 44.76 26.00 2.11
C GLN A 809 45.26 25.46 3.46
N ARG A 810 44.51 24.55 4.08
CA ARG A 810 44.82 23.99 5.42
C ARG A 810 45.45 22.61 5.37
N LEU A 811 45.49 21.97 4.20
CA LEU A 811 45.91 20.59 4.03
C LEU A 811 47.28 20.52 3.36
N SER A 812 48.07 19.52 3.78
CA SER A 812 49.28 19.12 3.08
C SER A 812 48.92 18.09 2.02
N PHE A 813 49.41 18.29 0.80
CA PHE A 813 49.11 17.44 -0.35
C PHE A 813 50.37 16.84 -0.97
N GLU A 814 50.22 15.65 -1.51
CA GLU A 814 51.14 15.04 -2.49
C GLU A 814 50.33 14.34 -3.57
N VAL A 815 50.88 14.19 -4.77
CA VAL A 815 50.18 13.53 -5.86
C VAL A 815 51.07 12.45 -6.47
N GLU A 816 50.49 11.26 -6.66
CA GLU A 816 51.09 10.16 -7.39
C GLU A 816 50.40 10.02 -8.74
N PHE A 817 51.19 9.98 -9.81
CA PHE A 817 50.69 9.74 -11.16
C PHE A 817 50.97 8.30 -11.54
N LEU A 818 49.97 7.61 -12.07
CA LEU A 818 50.03 6.21 -12.47
C LEU A 818 49.83 6.09 -13.98
N GLY A 819 50.44 5.07 -14.59
CA GLY A 819 50.19 4.70 -15.99
C GLY A 819 50.81 5.63 -17.06
N PRO A 820 50.40 5.45 -18.33
CA PRO A 820 51.04 6.06 -19.50
C PRO A 820 50.90 7.58 -19.61
N ASN A 821 49.80 8.15 -19.10
CA ASN A 821 49.53 9.60 -19.16
C ASN A 821 50.14 10.39 -17.98
N ALA A 822 51.00 9.77 -17.16
CA ALA A 822 51.52 10.37 -15.94
C ALA A 822 52.24 11.72 -16.15
N LYS A 823 52.97 11.89 -17.26
CA LYS A 823 53.68 13.15 -17.57
C LYS A 823 52.71 14.30 -17.87
N GLU A 824 51.66 14.01 -18.63
CA GLU A 824 50.64 15.00 -19.02
C GLU A 824 49.82 15.45 -17.82
N LEU A 825 49.34 14.50 -17.00
CA LEU A 825 48.66 14.81 -15.74
C LEU A 825 49.57 15.59 -14.79
N SER A 826 50.85 15.22 -14.68
CA SER A 826 51.82 15.98 -13.87
C SER A 826 51.99 17.41 -14.36
N GLN A 827 51.95 17.65 -15.66
CA GLN A 827 52.05 19.00 -16.21
C GLN A 827 50.80 19.83 -15.87
N ALA A 828 49.60 19.25 -16.02
CA ALA A 828 48.35 19.90 -15.65
C ALA A 828 48.30 20.30 -14.16
N PHE A 829 48.73 19.42 -13.26
CA PHE A 829 48.80 19.73 -11.82
C PHE A 829 49.82 20.84 -11.52
N LYS A 830 51.00 20.85 -12.16
CA LYS A 830 51.99 21.93 -11.97
C LYS A 830 51.48 23.29 -12.42
N GLU A 831 50.75 23.33 -13.52
CA GLU A 831 50.24 24.58 -14.10
C GLU A 831 49.03 25.12 -13.33
N SER A 832 48.15 24.25 -12.82
CA SER A 832 46.81 24.63 -12.36
C SER A 832 46.51 24.32 -10.89
N PHE A 833 47.48 23.84 -10.11
CA PHE A 833 47.26 23.50 -8.70
C PHE A 833 48.28 24.15 -7.74
N LEU A 834 48.37 23.64 -6.51
CA LEU A 834 49.34 24.02 -5.50
C LEU A 834 50.74 23.43 -5.82
N PRO A 835 51.83 24.09 -5.40
CA PRO A 835 53.17 23.51 -5.51
C PRO A 835 53.34 22.36 -4.52
N ILE A 836 53.03 21.14 -4.96
CA ILE A 836 53.00 19.93 -4.13
C ILE A 836 54.04 18.91 -4.60
N ASN A 837 54.31 17.89 -3.80
CA ASN A 837 55.22 16.81 -4.19
C ASN A 837 54.59 15.92 -5.29
N HIS A 838 55.32 15.68 -6.38
CA HIS A 838 54.88 14.85 -7.51
C HIS A 838 55.66 13.54 -7.54
N ILE A 839 54.97 12.41 -7.40
CA ILE A 839 55.53 11.07 -7.48
C ILE A 839 55.20 10.50 -8.87
N LEU A 840 56.24 10.27 -9.68
CA LEU A 840 56.11 9.71 -11.03
C LEU A 840 56.36 8.19 -11.01
N PRO A 841 55.74 7.43 -11.95
CA PRO A 841 55.90 5.98 -11.99
C PRO A 841 57.31 5.60 -12.44
N LYS A 842 57.87 4.53 -11.85
CA LYS A 842 59.17 3.97 -12.26
C LYS A 842 59.14 3.39 -13.68
N GLU A 843 58.01 2.79 -14.07
CA GLU A 843 57.74 2.28 -15.41
C GLU A 843 56.54 3.03 -16.02
N PRO A 844 56.76 4.07 -16.84
CA PRO A 844 55.68 4.90 -17.36
C PRO A 844 54.70 4.15 -18.27
N SER A 845 55.12 3.06 -18.92
CA SER A 845 54.30 2.33 -19.89
C SER A 845 53.34 1.31 -19.27
N LYS A 846 53.32 1.15 -17.94
CA LYS A 846 52.47 0.17 -17.24
C LYS A 846 51.71 0.83 -16.09
N GLY A 847 50.46 0.44 -15.91
CA GLY A 847 49.60 0.88 -14.79
C GLY A 847 48.33 1.59 -15.24
N LEU A 848 47.49 1.94 -14.27
CA LEU A 848 46.21 2.64 -14.49
C LEU A 848 46.48 4.13 -14.79
N PRO A 849 45.88 4.74 -15.83
CA PRO A 849 46.14 6.11 -16.25
C PRO A 849 45.42 7.14 -15.36
N ILE A 850 45.78 7.20 -14.08
CA ILE A 850 45.10 8.03 -13.06
C ILE A 850 46.09 8.89 -12.27
N ALA A 851 45.60 9.98 -11.69
CA ALA A 851 46.30 10.68 -10.61
C ALA A 851 45.65 10.36 -9.25
N VAL A 852 46.47 10.15 -8.23
CA VAL A 852 46.07 9.90 -6.85
C VAL A 852 46.60 11.04 -5.99
N LEU A 853 45.75 11.99 -5.66
CA LEU A 853 46.05 13.07 -4.74
C LEU A 853 45.86 12.58 -3.31
N ARG A 854 46.90 12.69 -2.47
CA ARG A 854 46.86 12.29 -1.06
C ARG A 854 46.95 13.50 -0.15
N TYR A 855 46.24 13.44 0.96
CA TYR A 855 46.17 14.50 1.96
C TYR A 855 45.94 13.92 3.36
N ASN A 856 46.17 14.73 4.39
CA ASN A 856 45.96 14.33 5.78
C ASN A 856 44.54 13.78 5.96
N ALA A 857 44.44 12.59 6.56
CA ALA A 857 43.16 11.90 6.70
C ALA A 857 42.16 12.69 7.54
N GLY A 858 40.89 12.65 7.14
CA GLY A 858 39.81 13.46 7.71
C GLY A 858 39.78 14.91 7.23
N GLY A 859 40.69 15.30 6.34
CA GLY A 859 40.80 16.67 5.82
C GLY A 859 39.71 17.08 4.83
N LEU A 860 39.21 16.13 4.02
CA LEU A 860 38.18 16.34 3.00
C LEU A 860 37.09 15.28 3.13
N ASN A 861 36.05 15.58 3.92
CA ASN A 861 35.03 14.60 4.30
C ASN A 861 33.67 14.79 3.62
N SER A 862 33.51 15.78 2.73
CA SER A 862 32.25 15.99 2.02
C SER A 862 32.45 16.36 0.55
N ARG A 863 32.01 15.48 -0.37
CA ARG A 863 31.98 15.81 -1.80
C ARG A 863 31.08 17.00 -2.11
N LYS A 864 29.91 17.11 -1.47
CA LYS A 864 28.90 18.16 -1.75
C LYS A 864 29.42 19.55 -1.38
N ALA A 865 30.07 19.70 -0.23
CA ALA A 865 30.49 21.01 0.27
C ALA A 865 31.93 21.39 -0.13
N MET A 866 32.83 20.41 -0.28
CA MET A 866 34.27 20.68 -0.44
C MET A 866 34.78 20.45 -1.87
N ILE A 867 34.08 19.66 -2.70
CA ILE A 867 34.51 19.34 -4.07
C ILE A 867 33.54 19.95 -5.10
N ALA A 868 32.24 19.68 -4.96
CA ALA A 868 31.22 20.06 -5.93
C ALA A 868 31.18 21.57 -6.30
N PRO A 869 31.40 22.52 -5.36
CA PRO A 869 31.40 23.95 -5.70
C PRO A 869 32.48 24.37 -6.70
N TYR A 870 33.53 23.56 -6.87
CA TYR A 870 34.68 23.86 -7.72
C TYR A 870 34.65 23.08 -9.05
N LEU A 871 33.60 22.28 -9.29
CA LEU A 871 33.48 21.53 -10.53
C LEU A 871 33.21 22.45 -11.72
N PRO A 872 33.88 22.23 -12.86
CA PRO A 872 33.63 23.01 -14.06
C PRO A 872 32.23 22.71 -14.61
N ARG A 873 31.61 23.71 -15.23
CA ARG A 873 30.36 23.53 -15.97
C ARG A 873 30.68 23.28 -17.45
N LEU A 874 29.79 22.56 -18.14
CA LEU A 874 29.69 22.70 -19.58
C LEU A 874 29.36 24.18 -19.86
N ALA A 875 30.11 24.80 -20.77
CA ALA A 875 29.72 26.12 -21.25
C ALA A 875 28.36 25.95 -21.96
N GLU A 876 27.43 26.89 -21.74
CA GLU A 876 26.21 26.96 -22.57
C GLU A 876 26.56 27.19 -24.03
#